data_AF-D8SCP5-F1
#
_entry.id   AF-D8SCP5-F1
#
_cell.length_a   1.000
_cell.length_b   1.000
_cell.length_c   1.000
_cell.angle_alpha   90.00
_cell.angle_beta   90.00
_cell.angle_gamma   90.00
#
_symmetry.space_group_name_H-M   'P 1'
#
loop_
_entity.id
_entity.type
_entity.pdbx_description
1 polymer ?
#
loop_
_entity_poly.entity_id
_entity_poly.type
_entity_poly.pdbx_seq_one_letter_code
_entity_poly.pdbx_strand_id
1 'polypeptide(L)'
;MLALRRPLSRLASSLLLQANAARQEASSRVIWAPVRFFYKEELPSFLLRADDDPAFFRPSKLGEIGLSNADLISKILYVVRRPYWSPEVERELQLLDIRPSEFHINEVLKNIQEPDVANGFFQWIRRQKWYVPSTYSFSILLNTYGRGKDFQAVQRVLSDLKADKCPMTTVAYNTLIKVYGKAHKLDEAWGYYKEMQDSRCVPDIFTFNTLMSLYSYAGQSEKVLEVYDEMQKIGCSLDRVGYEVVVPHAGKVGRLDLACMLFERMKAEGHQPNAVAYSALIAGQLKSGRLEIGTKYFEEMRSLEIRPLLGTFASLIEAYCKSGRLETGLKFFKDMEAFNYKPNLCIYAALVDAHAKAGMLDAALEFYERMRGVGLWLPPLIFAVLIEQHAQAGKAETAVRLYREMRGVGLRPSHFTCRIVVGAVAKGGKYDDVERILFEMQEMGLNVADAVNDSIVKLVDDKRISDAWELFLKVTGHGFTPHVSLCREILHGFLSCGDMEHARQMLSFMQRPGSAVDLRTYCMLLEFFLRGSRLEHEEVVMSFMRETKHPAHSFLCGLMGSSKHRNGQSLADYIKSFYSELEAEVDFKTRRYLTNVLLNYLVVMGQERKARSFWKVVYQIHMYPNSIVLQGDLTWCLKVRSMSIGAALIGVLCTLEKFRERILKRRFVPQRIKILTGSKADSDAIAVRQAIEAMMKPLDSPFIFQDEDLGSFWCRGSFFVKWFRQSHVRGILRQQLPPEEEEAAEASTTTAGKLLLVGSDDMPLPASPDLPFPVGDEDVLPPGFQHGSAATAAAF
;
A
#
# COMPACT_ATOMS: atom_id res chain seq x y z
N MET A 1 27.99 41.57 -1.00
CA MET A 1 28.54 40.51 -1.90
C MET A 1 29.96 40.01 -1.55
N LEU A 2 30.71 40.57 -0.58
CA LEU A 2 32.08 40.08 -0.29
C LEU A 2 32.19 38.95 0.75
N ALA A 3 31.15 38.69 1.55
CA ALA A 3 31.15 37.63 2.57
C ALA A 3 30.98 36.20 2.00
N LEU A 4 30.42 36.05 0.80
CA LEU A 4 30.07 34.74 0.20
C LEU A 4 31.19 34.10 -0.64
N ARG A 5 32.34 34.76 -0.84
CA ARG A 5 33.46 34.20 -1.64
C ARG A 5 34.37 33.23 -0.89
N ARG A 6 34.43 33.27 0.45
CA ARG A 6 35.33 32.43 1.26
C ARG A 6 34.87 30.98 1.48
N PRO A 7 33.58 30.61 1.50
CA PRO A 7 33.15 29.21 1.58
C PRO A 7 33.38 28.43 0.28
N LEU A 8 33.11 29.05 -0.88
CA LEU A 8 33.16 28.39 -2.19
C LEU A 8 34.58 28.01 -2.63
N SER A 9 35.59 28.83 -2.33
CA SER A 9 36.98 28.47 -2.64
C SER A 9 37.46 27.27 -1.82
N ARG A 10 37.07 27.18 -0.53
CA ARG A 10 37.42 26.03 0.33
C ARG A 10 36.78 24.72 -0.15
N LEU A 11 35.53 24.76 -0.60
CA LEU A 11 34.86 23.59 -1.21
C LEU A 11 35.54 23.14 -2.51
N ALA A 12 35.91 24.08 -3.39
CA ALA A 12 36.64 23.74 -4.62
C ALA A 12 38.03 23.14 -4.33
N SER A 13 38.76 23.67 -3.35
CA SER A 13 40.04 23.10 -2.90
C SER A 13 39.90 21.72 -2.28
N SER A 14 38.86 21.45 -1.46
CA SER A 14 38.67 20.12 -0.87
C SER A 14 38.28 19.06 -1.90
N LEU A 15 37.44 19.42 -2.89
CA LEU A 15 37.07 18.53 -3.98
C LEU A 15 38.26 18.18 -4.89
N LEU A 16 39.15 19.14 -5.17
CA LEU A 16 40.41 18.89 -5.89
C LEU A 16 41.37 17.99 -5.09
N LEU A 17 41.44 18.16 -3.76
CA LEU A 17 42.26 17.30 -2.91
C LEU A 17 41.71 15.86 -2.85
N GLN A 18 40.40 15.69 -2.73
CA GLN A 18 39.74 14.37 -2.74
C GLN A 18 39.87 13.67 -4.10
N ALA A 19 39.75 14.42 -5.21
CA ALA A 19 39.95 13.87 -6.55
C ALA A 19 41.40 13.39 -6.78
N ASN A 20 42.40 14.09 -6.23
CA ASN A 20 43.80 13.67 -6.32
C ASN A 20 44.14 12.52 -5.35
N ALA A 21 43.54 12.47 -4.16
CA ALA A 21 43.69 11.35 -3.23
C ALA A 21 43.16 10.04 -3.82
N ALA A 22 41.95 10.07 -4.40
CA ALA A 22 41.36 8.93 -5.11
C ALA A 22 42.22 8.45 -6.30
N ARG A 23 43.00 9.36 -6.91
CA ARG A 23 43.92 9.06 -8.01
C ARG A 23 45.23 8.41 -7.53
N GLN A 24 45.63 8.59 -6.27
CA GLN A 24 46.81 7.95 -5.66
C GLN A 24 46.48 6.61 -4.97
N GLU A 25 45.27 6.44 -4.43
CA GLU A 25 44.82 5.14 -3.90
C GLU A 25 44.64 4.10 -5.02
N ALA A 26 44.19 4.51 -6.21
CA ALA A 26 44.07 3.63 -7.38
C ALA A 26 45.42 3.06 -7.89
N SER A 27 46.55 3.66 -7.50
CA SER A 27 47.90 3.21 -7.88
C SER A 27 48.61 2.35 -6.82
N SER A 28 47.96 2.03 -5.69
CA SER A 28 48.64 1.44 -4.51
C SER A 28 47.97 0.20 -3.89
N ARG A 29 47.42 -0.69 -4.73
CA ARG A 29 47.18 -2.15 -4.53
C ARG A 29 46.79 -2.69 -5.92
N VAL A 30 47.39 -3.74 -6.50
CA VAL A 30 47.75 -5.04 -5.92
C VAL A 30 49.04 -5.59 -6.55
N ILE A 31 49.90 -6.21 -5.73
CA ILE A 31 51.02 -7.03 -6.18
C ILE A 31 50.56 -8.49 -6.25
N TRP A 32 50.74 -9.14 -7.40
CA TRP A 32 50.86 -10.60 -7.53
C TRP A 32 51.97 -10.95 -8.53
N ALA A 33 53.15 -11.24 -8.02
CA ALA A 33 53.93 -12.38 -8.51
C ALA A 33 53.33 -13.65 -7.84
N PRO A 34 53.42 -14.88 -8.39
CA PRO A 34 54.71 -15.51 -8.71
C PRO A 34 54.70 -16.53 -9.90
N VAL A 35 55.78 -17.31 -9.97
CA VAL A 35 55.97 -18.58 -10.71
C VAL A 35 56.21 -18.49 -12.22
N ARG A 36 57.47 -18.21 -12.59
CA ARG A 36 58.11 -18.90 -13.72
C ARG A 36 58.38 -20.35 -13.31
N PHE A 37 57.82 -21.33 -14.02
CA PHE A 37 58.47 -22.63 -14.23
C PHE A 37 58.02 -23.24 -15.56
N PHE A 38 58.90 -24.05 -16.15
CA PHE A 38 58.89 -24.46 -17.56
C PHE A 38 57.67 -25.28 -18.00
N TYR A 39 57.19 -25.00 -19.21
CA TYR A 39 57.03 -26.04 -20.22
C TYR A 39 57.80 -25.64 -21.49
N LYS A 40 58.54 -26.59 -22.06
CA LYS A 40 59.27 -26.41 -23.32
C LYS A 40 58.28 -26.51 -24.50
N GLU A 41 58.32 -25.54 -25.39
CA GLU A 41 58.32 -25.82 -26.83
C GLU A 41 59.53 -25.12 -27.44
N GLU A 42 60.27 -25.85 -28.26
CA GLU A 42 61.63 -25.46 -28.68
C GLU A 42 61.55 -24.52 -29.90
N LEU A 43 61.62 -23.22 -29.65
CA LEU A 43 61.95 -22.23 -30.68
C LEU A 43 63.41 -22.45 -31.15
N PRO A 44 63.68 -22.60 -32.47
CA PRO A 44 65.02 -22.85 -32.98
C PRO A 44 66.04 -21.79 -32.56
N SER A 45 67.23 -22.24 -32.17
CA SER A 45 68.28 -21.48 -31.48
C SER A 45 69.04 -20.43 -32.32
N PHE A 46 68.44 -19.91 -33.40
CA PHE A 46 69.11 -18.98 -34.33
C PHE A 46 68.88 -17.49 -34.02
N LEU A 47 67.85 -17.13 -33.24
CA LEU A 47 67.41 -15.73 -33.03
C LEU A 47 68.14 -14.96 -31.91
N LEU A 48 69.30 -15.43 -31.43
CA LEU A 48 70.00 -14.83 -30.26
C LEU A 48 71.45 -14.37 -30.51
N ARG A 49 71.85 -14.15 -31.78
CA ARG A 49 73.11 -13.48 -32.12
C ARG A 49 72.98 -12.60 -33.38
N ALA A 50 72.81 -11.29 -33.18
CA ALA A 50 73.12 -10.25 -34.16
C ALA A 50 73.07 -8.85 -33.49
N ASP A 51 73.87 -8.64 -32.45
CA ASP A 51 74.43 -7.31 -32.19
C ASP A 51 75.78 -7.23 -32.93
N ASP A 52 76.12 -6.04 -33.44
CA ASP A 52 77.40 -5.65 -34.05
C ASP A 52 77.92 -6.43 -35.28
N ASP A 53 77.46 -6.05 -36.50
CA ASP A 53 78.38 -5.81 -37.64
C ASP A 53 77.70 -5.02 -38.81
N PRO A 54 78.13 -3.79 -39.17
CA PRO A 54 77.53 -3.02 -40.27
C PRO A 54 78.09 -3.37 -41.67
N ALA A 55 78.79 -4.51 -41.82
CA ALA A 55 79.54 -4.86 -43.03
C ALA A 55 78.86 -5.90 -43.97
N PHE A 56 77.76 -6.55 -43.56
CA PHE A 56 77.02 -7.49 -44.40
C PHE A 56 75.86 -6.81 -45.14
N PHE A 57 75.57 -7.26 -46.38
CA PHE A 57 74.57 -6.72 -47.33
C PHE A 57 74.92 -5.42 -48.07
N ARG A 58 75.86 -5.54 -49.02
CA ARG A 58 75.70 -4.85 -50.32
C ARG A 58 74.61 -5.57 -51.13
N PRO A 59 73.83 -4.87 -51.99
CA PRO A 59 72.83 -5.50 -52.84
C PRO A 59 73.49 -6.20 -54.04
N SER A 60 73.79 -7.50 -53.90
CA SER A 60 74.02 -8.37 -55.07
C SER A 60 72.68 -8.82 -55.64
N LYS A 61 72.51 -8.69 -56.97
CA LYS A 61 71.38 -9.27 -57.69
C LYS A 61 71.31 -10.77 -57.38
N LEU A 62 70.20 -11.22 -56.80
CA LEU A 62 69.96 -12.61 -56.45
C LEU A 62 68.60 -13.06 -56.98
N GLY A 63 68.59 -13.44 -58.26
CA GLY A 63 67.67 -14.49 -58.69
C GLY A 63 68.13 -15.82 -58.07
N GLU A 64 67.18 -16.70 -57.79
CA GLU A 64 67.40 -18.14 -57.57
C GLU A 64 68.23 -18.55 -56.33
N ILE A 65 67.88 -18.04 -55.15
CA ILE A 65 68.01 -18.82 -53.90
C ILE A 65 66.67 -18.77 -53.15
N GLY A 66 66.07 -19.94 -52.90
CA GLY A 66 64.80 -20.06 -52.18
C GLY A 66 64.94 -19.69 -50.70
N LEU A 67 64.50 -18.48 -50.33
CA LEU A 67 64.36 -18.07 -48.94
C LEU A 67 63.26 -18.88 -48.24
N SER A 68 63.48 -19.27 -46.98
CA SER A 68 62.40 -19.85 -46.17
C SER A 68 61.29 -18.81 -45.94
N ASN A 69 60.04 -19.27 -45.83
CA ASN A 69 58.91 -18.41 -45.49
C ASN A 69 59.16 -17.60 -44.21
N ALA A 70 59.89 -18.19 -43.24
CA ALA A 70 60.29 -17.53 -42.00
C ALA A 70 61.31 -16.40 -42.24
N ASP A 71 62.36 -16.65 -43.02
CA ASP A 71 63.39 -15.65 -43.35
C ASP A 71 62.78 -14.46 -44.11
N LEU A 72 61.80 -14.74 -44.97
CA LEU A 72 61.07 -13.72 -45.71
C LEU A 72 60.25 -12.81 -44.78
N ILE A 73 59.50 -13.40 -43.84
CA ILE A 73 58.74 -12.66 -42.82
C ILE A 73 59.69 -11.86 -41.92
N SER A 74 60.80 -12.44 -41.46
CA SER A 74 61.78 -11.74 -40.63
C SER A 74 62.46 -10.57 -41.35
N LYS A 75 62.79 -10.70 -42.64
CA LYS A 75 63.36 -9.60 -43.44
C LYS A 75 62.36 -8.46 -43.67
N ILE A 76 61.10 -8.78 -44.00
CA ILE A 76 60.06 -7.75 -44.16
C ILE A 76 59.77 -7.08 -42.82
N LEU A 77 59.64 -7.83 -41.73
CA LEU A 77 59.45 -7.28 -40.38
C LEU A 77 60.63 -6.39 -39.97
N TYR A 78 61.88 -6.76 -40.24
CA TYR A 78 63.05 -5.93 -39.93
C TYR A 78 62.96 -4.52 -40.55
N VAL A 79 62.60 -4.43 -41.84
CA VAL A 79 62.42 -3.14 -42.53
C VAL A 79 61.21 -2.37 -42.01
N VAL A 80 60.12 -3.06 -41.67
CA VAL A 80 58.85 -2.45 -41.23
C VAL A 80 58.84 -2.08 -39.74
N ARG A 81 59.74 -2.62 -38.90
CA ARG A 81 59.80 -2.38 -37.43
C ARG A 81 60.24 -0.96 -37.02
N ARG A 82 60.27 0.01 -37.94
CA ARG A 82 60.58 1.41 -37.65
C ARG A 82 59.41 2.08 -36.90
N PRO A 83 59.66 3.12 -36.07
CA PRO A 83 58.62 3.76 -35.26
C PRO A 83 57.60 4.58 -36.07
N TYR A 84 57.84 4.82 -37.36
CA TYR A 84 56.91 5.50 -38.26
C TYR A 84 57.09 5.00 -39.69
N TRP A 85 56.01 5.05 -40.48
CA TRP A 85 56.07 4.78 -41.92
C TRP A 85 56.73 5.94 -42.66
N SER A 86 57.63 5.66 -43.61
CA SER A 86 58.29 6.70 -44.40
C SER A 86 58.56 6.28 -45.85
N PRO A 87 58.78 7.23 -46.77
CA PRO A 87 59.19 6.94 -48.15
C PRO A 87 60.57 6.26 -48.27
N GLU A 88 61.31 6.09 -47.18
CA GLU A 88 62.56 5.30 -47.13
C GLU A 88 62.26 3.83 -46.89
N VAL A 89 61.29 3.52 -46.01
CA VAL A 89 60.78 2.16 -45.80
C VAL A 89 60.19 1.62 -47.10
N GLU A 90 59.41 2.43 -47.84
CA GLU A 90 58.88 2.04 -49.17
C GLU A 90 59.99 1.74 -50.19
N ARG A 91 61.12 2.46 -50.15
CA ARG A 91 62.27 2.25 -51.02
C ARG A 91 63.07 1.00 -50.63
N GLU A 92 63.29 0.77 -49.35
CA GLU A 92 63.96 -0.45 -48.85
C GLU A 92 63.13 -1.70 -49.18
N LEU A 93 61.81 -1.67 -49.00
CA LEU A 93 60.94 -2.77 -49.40
C LEU A 93 60.91 -3.02 -50.92
N GLN A 94 61.05 -1.98 -51.74
CA GLN A 94 61.21 -2.12 -53.20
C GLN A 94 62.57 -2.70 -53.59
N LEU A 95 63.65 -2.30 -52.90
CA LEU A 95 65.02 -2.78 -53.15
C LEU A 95 65.22 -4.27 -52.81
N LEU A 96 64.34 -4.85 -51.99
CA LEU A 96 64.38 -6.28 -51.67
C LEU A 96 63.90 -7.20 -52.81
N ASP A 97 63.17 -6.69 -53.81
CA ASP A 97 62.58 -7.44 -54.94
C ASP A 97 61.81 -8.72 -54.53
N ILE A 98 61.16 -8.68 -53.36
CA ILE A 98 60.39 -9.80 -52.81
C ILE A 98 58.96 -9.79 -53.35
N ARG A 99 58.44 -10.98 -53.70
CA ARG A 99 57.01 -11.23 -53.97
C ARG A 99 56.40 -12.02 -52.81
N PRO A 100 55.87 -11.36 -51.76
CA PRO A 100 55.29 -12.06 -50.63
C PRO A 100 53.92 -12.64 -51.02
N SER A 101 53.70 -13.93 -50.74
CA SER A 101 52.36 -14.52 -50.84
C SER A 101 51.42 -14.00 -49.74
N GLU A 102 50.11 -14.21 -49.89
CA GLU A 102 49.09 -13.83 -48.92
C GLU A 102 49.42 -14.28 -47.48
N PHE A 103 49.96 -15.49 -47.30
CA PHE A 103 50.40 -15.99 -45.99
C PHE A 103 51.45 -15.08 -45.34
N HIS A 104 52.48 -14.67 -46.09
CA HIS A 104 53.54 -13.80 -45.60
C HIS A 104 53.00 -12.40 -45.25
N ILE A 105 52.13 -11.85 -46.08
CA ILE A 105 51.48 -10.55 -45.85
C ILE A 105 50.68 -10.57 -44.54
N ASN A 106 49.89 -11.62 -44.34
CA ASN A 106 49.04 -11.78 -43.15
C ASN A 106 49.86 -11.98 -41.87
N GLU A 107 50.93 -12.78 -41.91
CA GLU A 107 51.82 -12.93 -40.74
C GLU A 107 52.61 -11.65 -40.44
N VAL A 108 53.07 -10.92 -41.44
CA VAL A 108 53.69 -9.60 -41.23
C VAL A 108 52.69 -8.64 -40.58
N LEU A 109 51.46 -8.52 -41.11
CA LEU A 109 50.43 -7.64 -40.55
C LEU A 109 50.02 -8.01 -39.12
N LYS A 110 50.02 -9.30 -38.74
CA LYS A 110 49.74 -9.74 -37.36
C LYS A 110 50.83 -9.33 -36.36
N ASN A 111 52.08 -9.28 -36.81
CA ASN A 111 53.25 -9.01 -35.97
C ASN A 111 53.56 -7.50 -35.82
N ILE A 112 52.98 -6.64 -36.65
CA ILE A 112 53.06 -5.18 -36.49
C ILE A 112 52.09 -4.73 -35.39
N GLN A 113 52.63 -4.13 -34.32
CA GLN A 113 51.83 -3.59 -33.22
C GLN A 113 51.34 -2.17 -33.49
N GLU A 114 52.12 -1.37 -34.21
CA GLU A 114 51.81 0.04 -34.49
C GLU A 114 50.81 0.20 -35.65
N PRO A 115 49.66 0.86 -35.44
CA PRO A 115 48.57 0.87 -36.42
C PRO A 115 48.93 1.65 -37.69
N ASP A 116 49.66 2.76 -37.58
CA ASP A 116 50.07 3.57 -38.72
C ASP A 116 51.13 2.89 -39.59
N VAL A 117 52.02 2.11 -38.96
CA VAL A 117 53.02 1.27 -39.66
C VAL A 117 52.32 0.11 -40.39
N ALA A 118 51.33 -0.52 -39.75
CA ALA A 118 50.54 -1.59 -40.37
C ALA A 118 49.76 -1.09 -41.60
N ASN A 119 49.15 0.10 -41.51
CA ASN A 119 48.48 0.73 -42.64
C ASN A 119 49.45 1.22 -43.71
N GLY A 120 50.60 1.79 -43.35
CA GLY A 120 51.64 2.16 -44.31
C GLY A 120 52.08 0.96 -45.15
N PHE A 121 52.37 -0.16 -44.49
CA PHE A 121 52.68 -1.44 -45.14
C PHE A 121 51.53 -1.92 -46.04
N PHE A 122 50.29 -1.83 -45.54
CA PHE A 122 49.10 -2.24 -46.30
C PHE A 122 48.84 -1.38 -47.55
N GLN A 123 48.99 -0.07 -47.46
CA GLN A 123 48.84 0.84 -48.60
C GLN A 123 49.99 0.66 -49.61
N TRP A 124 51.20 0.32 -49.13
CA TRP A 124 52.32 -0.01 -50.01
C TRP A 124 52.11 -1.32 -50.78
N ILE A 125 51.60 -2.40 -50.15
CA ILE A 125 51.25 -3.63 -50.88
C ILE A 125 50.08 -3.41 -51.86
N ARG A 126 49.07 -2.62 -51.50
CA ARG A 126 47.95 -2.27 -52.41
C ARG A 126 48.38 -1.56 -53.69
N ARG A 127 49.50 -0.84 -53.66
CA ARG A 127 50.10 -0.20 -54.86
C ARG A 127 50.83 -1.20 -55.78
N GLN A 128 51.08 -2.44 -55.35
CA GLN A 128 51.87 -3.40 -56.10
C GLN A 128 51.02 -4.19 -57.10
N LYS A 129 51.53 -4.33 -58.34
CA LYS A 129 50.84 -5.06 -59.43
C LYS A 129 50.61 -6.55 -59.16
N TRP A 130 51.33 -7.13 -58.19
CA TRP A 130 51.23 -8.55 -57.82
C TRP A 130 50.28 -8.80 -56.64
N TYR A 131 49.78 -7.75 -55.97
CA TYR A 131 48.91 -7.90 -54.81
C TYR A 131 47.48 -8.23 -55.24
N VAL A 132 46.92 -9.28 -54.64
CA VAL A 132 45.50 -9.61 -54.74
C VAL A 132 44.86 -9.26 -53.39
N PRO A 133 43.93 -8.29 -53.33
CA PRO A 133 43.25 -7.92 -52.10
C PRO A 133 42.54 -9.11 -51.44
N SER A 134 42.83 -9.36 -50.16
CA SER A 134 42.19 -10.41 -49.37
C SER A 134 41.44 -9.86 -48.16
N THR A 135 40.19 -10.31 -47.95
CA THR A 135 39.36 -9.85 -46.82
C THR A 135 40.01 -10.15 -45.46
N TYR A 136 40.86 -11.18 -45.36
CA TYR A 136 41.56 -11.50 -44.12
C TYR A 136 42.62 -10.43 -43.76
N SER A 137 43.37 -9.92 -44.75
CA SER A 137 44.33 -8.82 -44.56
C SER A 137 43.63 -7.56 -44.01
N PHE A 138 42.47 -7.20 -44.57
CA PHE A 138 41.62 -6.13 -44.05
C PHE A 138 41.12 -6.42 -42.62
N SER A 139 40.71 -7.66 -42.31
CA SER A 139 40.23 -8.03 -40.98
C SER A 139 41.29 -7.88 -39.88
N ILE A 140 42.58 -8.09 -40.21
CA ILE A 140 43.70 -7.83 -39.30
C ILE A 140 43.78 -6.32 -38.99
N LEU A 141 43.71 -5.46 -40.01
CA LEU A 141 43.75 -4.00 -39.82
C LEU A 141 42.55 -3.46 -39.05
N LEU A 142 41.34 -3.97 -39.30
CA LEU A 142 40.15 -3.61 -38.53
C LEU A 142 40.32 -3.95 -37.04
N ASN A 143 41.01 -5.05 -36.72
CA ASN A 143 41.34 -5.44 -35.35
C ASN A 143 42.51 -4.62 -34.76
N THR A 144 43.55 -4.25 -35.52
CA THR A 144 44.65 -3.41 -34.99
C THR A 144 44.18 -1.97 -34.71
N TYR A 145 43.54 -1.32 -35.68
CA TYR A 145 42.93 0.01 -35.47
C TYR A 145 41.82 -0.02 -34.42
N GLY A 146 41.04 -1.09 -34.38
CA GLY A 146 40.01 -1.30 -33.37
C GLY A 146 40.55 -1.43 -31.93
N ARG A 147 41.74 -2.03 -31.74
CA ARG A 147 42.45 -2.02 -30.45
C ARG A 147 42.96 -0.63 -30.09
N GLY A 148 43.46 0.13 -31.07
CA GLY A 148 43.86 1.54 -30.93
C GLY A 148 42.70 2.52 -30.71
N LYS A 149 41.44 2.07 -30.87
CA LYS A 149 40.22 2.90 -30.82
C LYS A 149 40.17 4.03 -31.87
N ASP A 150 40.94 3.95 -32.96
CA ASP A 150 40.81 4.87 -34.08
C ASP A 150 39.67 4.43 -35.01
N PHE A 151 38.45 4.84 -34.65
CA PHE A 151 37.27 4.55 -35.45
C PHE A 151 37.25 5.28 -36.79
N GLN A 152 38.03 6.36 -36.98
CA GLN A 152 38.13 7.02 -38.28
C GLN A 152 38.96 6.18 -39.24
N ALA A 153 40.09 5.64 -38.79
CA ALA A 153 40.88 4.69 -39.57
C ALA A 153 40.10 3.41 -39.88
N VAL A 154 39.32 2.88 -38.92
CA VAL A 154 38.39 1.75 -39.18
C VAL A 154 37.42 2.06 -40.33
N GLN A 155 36.82 3.25 -40.38
CA GLN A 155 35.95 3.64 -41.50
C GLN A 155 36.72 3.78 -42.83
N ARG A 156 37.95 4.31 -42.82
CA ARG A 156 38.81 4.37 -44.02
C ARG A 156 39.10 2.96 -44.56
N VAL A 157 39.49 2.03 -43.70
CA VAL A 157 39.74 0.61 -44.05
C VAL A 157 38.48 -0.07 -44.61
N LEU A 158 37.28 0.27 -44.11
CA LEU A 158 36.01 -0.20 -44.69
C LEU A 158 35.69 0.43 -46.06
N SER A 159 36.02 1.71 -46.27
CA SER A 159 35.88 2.34 -47.58
C SER A 159 36.86 1.77 -48.60
N ASP A 160 38.09 1.46 -48.19
CA ASP A 160 39.10 0.77 -48.99
C ASP A 160 38.65 -0.65 -49.38
N LEU A 161 38.09 -1.42 -48.43
CA LEU A 161 37.55 -2.75 -48.69
C LEU A 161 36.41 -2.72 -49.73
N LYS A 162 35.51 -1.72 -49.64
CA LYS A 162 34.42 -1.51 -50.61
C LYS A 162 34.94 -1.05 -51.98
N ALA A 163 36.00 -0.23 -52.04
CA ALA A 163 36.65 0.20 -53.28
C ALA A 163 37.36 -0.96 -54.00
N ASP A 164 38.06 -1.82 -53.26
CA ASP A 164 38.77 -3.00 -53.79
C ASP A 164 37.82 -4.17 -54.14
N LYS A 165 36.50 -3.97 -53.98
CA LYS A 165 35.42 -4.96 -54.24
C LYS A 165 35.58 -6.28 -53.50
N CYS A 166 36.27 -6.27 -52.36
CA CYS A 166 36.38 -7.45 -51.50
C CYS A 166 35.02 -7.74 -50.84
N PRO A 167 34.52 -8.99 -50.86
CA PRO A 167 33.32 -9.32 -50.11
C PRO A 167 33.63 -9.23 -48.60
N MET A 168 32.75 -8.58 -47.85
CA MET A 168 32.77 -8.67 -46.39
C MET A 168 32.48 -10.11 -45.98
N THR A 169 33.33 -10.68 -45.12
CA THR A 169 33.15 -12.04 -44.58
C THR A 169 32.62 -11.99 -43.15
N THR A 170 32.05 -13.11 -42.68
CA THR A 170 31.65 -13.31 -41.27
C THR A 170 32.76 -12.93 -40.29
N VAL A 171 34.03 -13.25 -40.62
CA VAL A 171 35.19 -12.86 -39.80
C VAL A 171 35.35 -11.34 -39.70
N ALA A 172 35.17 -10.60 -40.81
CA ALA A 172 35.28 -9.14 -40.82
C ALA A 172 34.16 -8.48 -40.00
N TYR A 173 32.90 -8.91 -40.16
CA TYR A 173 31.78 -8.43 -39.36
C TYR A 173 31.95 -8.77 -37.87
N ASN A 174 32.34 -10.00 -37.54
CA ASN A 174 32.63 -10.41 -36.16
C ASN A 174 33.74 -9.56 -35.52
N THR A 175 34.76 -9.18 -36.28
CA THR A 175 35.80 -8.24 -35.81
C THR A 175 35.22 -6.84 -35.55
N LEU A 176 34.39 -6.28 -36.44
CA LEU A 176 33.73 -4.98 -36.23
C LEU A 176 32.84 -4.98 -34.99
N ILE A 177 31.94 -5.94 -34.86
CA ILE A 177 31.02 -6.10 -33.73
C ILE A 177 31.81 -6.15 -32.41
N LYS A 178 32.90 -6.93 -32.37
CA LYS A 178 33.80 -7.05 -31.21
C LYS A 178 34.54 -5.76 -30.89
N VAL A 179 35.00 -5.02 -31.91
CA VAL A 179 35.74 -3.75 -31.76
C VAL A 179 34.83 -2.64 -31.22
N TYR A 180 33.69 -2.41 -31.87
CA TYR A 180 32.72 -1.39 -31.44
C TYR A 180 32.10 -1.77 -30.07
N GLY A 181 31.80 -3.04 -29.86
CA GLY A 181 31.32 -3.54 -28.57
C GLY A 181 32.30 -3.28 -27.42
N LYS A 182 33.60 -3.57 -27.60
CA LYS A 182 34.65 -3.26 -26.59
C LYS A 182 34.86 -1.76 -26.36
N ALA A 183 34.35 -0.91 -27.24
CA ALA A 183 34.33 0.54 -27.08
C ALA A 183 33.06 1.05 -26.38
N HIS A 184 32.18 0.15 -25.90
CA HIS A 184 30.83 0.43 -25.40
C HIS A 184 29.89 1.10 -26.43
N LYS A 185 30.21 0.98 -27.72
CA LYS A 185 29.44 1.46 -28.87
C LYS A 185 28.48 0.37 -29.35
N LEU A 186 27.47 0.11 -28.52
CA LEU A 186 26.56 -1.04 -28.70
C LEU A 186 25.62 -0.85 -29.90
N ASP A 187 25.16 0.37 -30.17
CA ASP A 187 24.24 0.65 -31.28
C ASP A 187 24.96 0.53 -32.64
N GLU A 188 26.22 0.98 -32.74
CA GLU A 188 27.05 0.72 -33.93
C GLU A 188 27.37 -0.78 -34.10
N ALA A 189 27.64 -1.50 -33.02
CA ALA A 189 27.85 -2.96 -33.07
C ALA A 189 26.58 -3.71 -33.55
N TRP A 190 25.39 -3.24 -33.14
CA TRP A 190 24.11 -3.76 -33.63
C TRP A 190 23.84 -3.39 -35.09
N GLY A 191 24.24 -2.19 -35.51
CA GLY A 191 24.20 -1.76 -36.91
C GLY A 191 24.98 -2.69 -37.83
N TYR A 192 26.19 -3.09 -37.43
CA TYR A 192 27.00 -4.05 -38.20
C TYR A 192 26.42 -5.47 -38.23
N TYR A 193 25.71 -5.91 -37.19
CA TYR A 193 24.96 -7.17 -37.23
C TYR A 193 23.82 -7.11 -38.27
N LYS A 194 23.11 -5.98 -38.36
CA LYS A 194 22.08 -5.79 -39.40
C LYS A 194 22.68 -5.71 -40.82
N GLU A 195 23.76 -4.94 -41.02
CA GLU A 195 24.45 -4.87 -42.32
C GLU A 195 24.94 -6.27 -42.76
N MET A 196 25.33 -7.12 -41.82
CA MET A 196 25.70 -8.52 -42.07
C MET A 196 24.50 -9.37 -42.54
N GLN A 197 23.34 -9.24 -41.90
CA GLN A 197 22.09 -9.90 -42.32
C GLN A 197 21.63 -9.42 -43.72
N ASP A 198 21.61 -8.11 -43.94
CA ASP A 198 21.24 -7.49 -45.22
C ASP A 198 22.17 -7.93 -46.36
N SER A 199 23.47 -8.07 -46.06
CA SER A 199 24.49 -8.57 -46.99
C SER A 199 24.47 -10.09 -47.20
N ARG A 200 23.46 -10.80 -46.66
CA ARG A 200 23.28 -12.26 -46.72
C ARG A 200 24.47 -13.07 -46.17
N CYS A 201 25.27 -12.46 -45.28
CA CYS A 201 26.34 -13.17 -44.59
C CYS A 201 25.75 -13.89 -43.38
N VAL A 202 25.87 -15.22 -43.33
CA VAL A 202 25.28 -16.04 -42.25
C VAL A 202 26.01 -15.76 -40.93
N PRO A 203 25.32 -15.31 -39.87
CA PRO A 203 25.88 -15.18 -38.53
C PRO A 203 26.30 -16.54 -37.97
N ASP A 204 27.47 -16.59 -37.34
CA ASP A 204 27.98 -17.80 -36.70
C ASP A 204 27.80 -17.72 -35.17
N ILE A 205 28.12 -18.82 -34.50
CA ILE A 205 28.05 -18.90 -33.04
C ILE A 205 28.93 -17.85 -32.35
N PHE A 206 30.03 -17.43 -32.99
CA PHE A 206 30.91 -16.39 -32.49
C PHE A 206 30.27 -15.00 -32.60
N THR A 207 29.49 -14.72 -33.65
CA THR A 207 28.65 -13.51 -33.78
C THR A 207 27.72 -13.39 -32.56
N PHE A 208 26.92 -14.44 -32.30
CA PHE A 208 25.93 -14.43 -31.22
C PHE A 208 26.59 -14.39 -29.84
N ASN A 209 27.60 -15.21 -29.58
CA ASN A 209 28.33 -15.18 -28.30
C ASN A 209 28.99 -13.83 -28.03
N THR A 210 29.50 -13.14 -29.08
CA THR A 210 30.03 -11.79 -28.94
C THR A 210 28.92 -10.81 -28.55
N LEU A 211 27.79 -10.78 -29.28
CA LEU A 211 26.66 -9.88 -29.00
C LEU A 211 26.05 -10.13 -27.61
N MET A 212 25.77 -11.39 -27.25
CA MET A 212 25.23 -11.77 -25.94
C MET A 212 26.18 -11.38 -24.81
N SER A 213 27.50 -11.59 -24.97
CA SER A 213 28.50 -11.16 -23.99
C SER A 213 28.51 -9.64 -23.83
N LEU A 214 28.47 -8.88 -24.93
CA LEU A 214 28.48 -7.41 -24.91
C LEU A 214 27.26 -6.85 -24.16
N TYR A 215 26.05 -7.33 -24.47
CA TYR A 215 24.83 -6.90 -23.77
C TYR A 215 24.76 -7.39 -22.32
N SER A 216 25.32 -8.56 -22.01
CA SER A 216 25.52 -9.06 -20.64
C SER A 216 26.40 -8.12 -19.82
N TYR A 217 27.56 -7.68 -20.33
CA TYR A 217 28.41 -6.70 -19.65
C TYR A 217 27.75 -5.32 -19.50
N ALA A 218 26.84 -4.96 -20.42
CA ALA A 218 26.03 -3.75 -20.33
C ALA A 218 24.81 -3.87 -19.40
N GLY A 219 24.54 -5.05 -18.81
CA GLY A 219 23.38 -5.33 -17.98
C GLY A 219 22.04 -5.42 -18.72
N GLN A 220 22.04 -5.32 -20.06
CA GLN A 220 20.85 -5.29 -20.91
C GLN A 220 20.28 -6.71 -21.12
N SER A 221 19.72 -7.25 -20.03
CA SER A 221 19.29 -8.66 -19.93
C SER A 221 18.22 -9.04 -20.95
N GLU A 222 17.36 -8.10 -21.35
CA GLU A 222 16.32 -8.32 -22.38
C GLU A 222 16.94 -8.47 -23.77
N LYS A 223 17.87 -7.59 -24.16
CA LYS A 223 18.60 -7.71 -25.44
C LYS A 223 19.41 -9.00 -25.56
N VAL A 224 19.94 -9.54 -24.45
CA VAL A 224 20.58 -10.88 -24.46
C VAL A 224 19.60 -11.96 -24.93
N LEU A 225 18.32 -11.87 -24.53
CA LEU A 225 17.28 -12.80 -24.95
C LEU A 225 16.80 -12.52 -26.38
N GLU A 226 16.72 -11.25 -26.82
CA GLU A 226 16.43 -10.91 -28.22
C GLU A 226 17.49 -11.52 -29.17
N VAL A 227 18.78 -11.40 -28.82
CA VAL A 227 19.89 -11.98 -29.60
C VAL A 227 19.80 -13.52 -29.63
N TYR A 228 19.37 -14.15 -28.55
CA TYR A 228 19.12 -15.59 -28.48
C TYR A 228 17.92 -16.02 -29.33
N ASP A 229 16.81 -15.28 -29.31
CA ASP A 229 15.64 -15.58 -30.13
C ASP A 229 15.96 -15.43 -31.64
N GLU A 230 16.81 -14.46 -32.03
CA GLU A 230 17.37 -14.36 -33.39
C GLU A 230 18.29 -15.54 -33.75
N MET A 231 19.15 -15.96 -32.83
CA MET A 231 20.03 -17.13 -32.99
C MET A 231 19.23 -18.41 -33.26
N GLN A 232 18.10 -18.59 -32.56
CA GLN A 232 17.20 -19.72 -32.79
C GLN A 232 16.53 -19.69 -34.17
N LYS A 233 16.08 -18.51 -34.66
CA LYS A 233 15.47 -18.38 -36.00
C LYS A 233 16.41 -18.77 -37.13
N ILE A 234 17.71 -18.54 -36.94
CA ILE A 234 18.77 -18.89 -37.90
C ILE A 234 19.20 -20.37 -37.76
N GLY A 235 18.72 -21.08 -36.74
CA GLY A 235 19.02 -22.49 -36.51
C GLY A 235 20.39 -22.75 -35.87
N CYS A 236 21.02 -21.73 -35.27
CA CYS A 236 22.29 -21.87 -34.60
C CYS A 236 22.11 -22.39 -33.16
N SER A 237 22.83 -23.43 -32.77
CA SER A 237 22.79 -24.01 -31.42
C SER A 237 23.74 -23.28 -30.46
N LEU A 238 23.34 -23.13 -29.20
CA LEU A 238 24.23 -22.63 -28.15
C LEU A 238 25.43 -23.55 -27.96
N ASP A 239 26.58 -22.97 -27.60
CA ASP A 239 27.69 -23.68 -26.98
C ASP A 239 27.73 -23.37 -25.49
N ARG A 240 28.72 -23.94 -24.80
CA ARG A 240 29.00 -23.66 -23.39
C ARG A 240 28.98 -22.16 -23.05
N VAL A 241 29.62 -21.29 -23.85
CA VAL A 241 29.69 -19.84 -23.57
C VAL A 241 28.30 -19.21 -23.70
N GLY A 242 27.56 -19.60 -24.75
CA GLY A 242 26.17 -19.19 -24.95
C GLY A 242 25.28 -19.56 -23.77
N TYR A 243 25.32 -20.81 -23.29
CA TYR A 243 24.54 -21.23 -22.11
C TYR A 243 24.94 -20.49 -20.83
N GLU A 244 26.25 -20.33 -20.58
CA GLU A 244 26.76 -19.61 -19.41
C GLU A 244 26.29 -18.14 -19.37
N VAL A 245 25.99 -17.53 -20.53
CA VAL A 245 25.42 -16.18 -20.63
C VAL A 245 23.88 -16.19 -20.62
N VAL A 246 23.21 -17.00 -21.43
CA VAL A 246 21.75 -16.93 -21.61
C VAL A 246 20.99 -17.40 -20.37
N VAL A 247 21.38 -18.51 -19.74
CA VAL A 247 20.64 -19.09 -18.61
C VAL A 247 20.53 -18.10 -17.44
N PRO A 248 21.60 -17.42 -16.98
CA PRO A 248 21.48 -16.39 -15.95
C PRO A 248 20.60 -15.21 -16.33
N HIS A 249 20.61 -14.77 -17.59
CA HIS A 249 19.80 -13.62 -18.03
C HIS A 249 18.31 -13.99 -18.17
N ALA A 250 17.99 -15.18 -18.68
CA ALA A 250 16.63 -15.72 -18.68
C ALA A 250 16.06 -15.82 -17.25
N GLY A 251 16.87 -16.29 -16.29
CA GLY A 251 16.51 -16.32 -14.87
C GLY A 251 16.27 -14.93 -14.26
N LYS A 252 17.13 -13.94 -14.57
CA LYS A 252 16.98 -12.55 -14.10
C LYS A 252 15.72 -11.85 -14.63
N VAL A 253 15.40 -12.04 -15.92
CA VAL A 253 14.22 -11.46 -16.58
C VAL A 253 12.92 -12.18 -16.17
N GLY A 254 13.01 -13.36 -15.54
CA GLY A 254 11.85 -14.13 -15.10
C GLY A 254 11.25 -15.06 -16.17
N ARG A 255 11.95 -15.28 -17.29
CA ARG A 255 11.61 -16.31 -18.29
C ARG A 255 12.07 -17.69 -17.79
N LEU A 256 11.52 -18.11 -16.64
CA LEU A 256 12.00 -19.26 -15.87
C LEU A 256 11.89 -20.59 -16.62
N ASP A 257 10.84 -20.77 -17.41
CA ASP A 257 10.63 -22.03 -18.14
C ASP A 257 11.69 -22.20 -19.25
N LEU A 258 12.05 -21.11 -19.93
CA LEU A 258 13.18 -21.06 -20.86
C LEU A 258 14.52 -21.31 -20.13
N ALA A 259 14.73 -20.67 -18.97
CA ALA A 259 15.95 -20.84 -18.19
C ALA A 259 16.14 -22.30 -17.74
N CYS A 260 15.07 -22.99 -17.31
CA CYS A 260 15.12 -24.40 -16.91
C CYS A 260 15.34 -25.31 -18.12
N MET A 261 14.62 -25.09 -19.22
CA MET A 261 14.79 -25.84 -20.47
C MET A 261 16.25 -25.79 -20.95
N LEU A 262 16.84 -24.59 -20.99
CA LEU A 262 18.22 -24.40 -21.44
C LEU A 262 19.23 -25.01 -20.47
N PHE A 263 18.95 -25.02 -19.16
CA PHE A 263 19.84 -25.61 -18.17
C PHE A 263 19.89 -27.14 -18.22
N GLU A 264 18.73 -27.79 -18.32
CA GLU A 264 18.67 -29.24 -18.49
C GLU A 264 19.21 -29.66 -19.87
N ARG A 265 19.01 -28.85 -20.91
CA ARG A 265 19.64 -29.05 -22.22
C ARG A 265 21.17 -28.94 -22.13
N MET A 266 21.70 -27.93 -21.43
CA MET A 266 23.13 -27.76 -21.20
C MET A 266 23.74 -29.00 -20.51
N LYS A 267 23.06 -29.57 -19.49
CA LYS A 267 23.47 -30.82 -18.85
C LYS A 267 23.44 -32.01 -19.84
N ALA A 268 22.38 -32.14 -20.64
CA ALA A 268 22.22 -33.21 -21.62
C ALA A 268 23.27 -33.16 -22.75
N GLU A 269 23.71 -31.97 -23.14
CA GLU A 269 24.82 -31.74 -24.09
C GLU A 269 26.21 -31.86 -23.43
N GLY A 270 26.28 -32.28 -22.16
CA GLY A 270 27.52 -32.59 -21.44
C GLY A 270 28.27 -31.37 -20.89
N HIS A 271 27.65 -30.18 -20.87
CA HIS A 271 28.24 -28.96 -20.34
C HIS A 271 27.94 -28.81 -18.84
N GLN A 272 28.99 -28.71 -18.01
CA GLN A 272 28.82 -28.54 -16.57
C GLN A 272 28.30 -27.13 -16.22
N PRO A 273 27.19 -27.00 -15.46
CA PRO A 273 26.70 -25.70 -15.02
C PRO A 273 27.65 -25.01 -14.03
N ASN A 274 27.83 -23.70 -14.20
CA ASN A 274 28.60 -22.87 -13.27
C ASN A 274 27.73 -22.35 -12.10
N ALA A 275 28.37 -21.78 -11.07
CA ALA A 275 27.68 -21.25 -9.90
C ALA A 275 26.70 -20.10 -10.18
N VAL A 276 26.91 -19.36 -11.28
CA VAL A 276 26.06 -18.23 -11.69
C VAL A 276 24.75 -18.74 -12.29
N ALA A 277 24.81 -19.80 -13.11
CA ALA A 277 23.62 -20.46 -13.66
C ALA A 277 22.73 -21.06 -12.56
N TYR A 278 23.31 -21.83 -11.63
CA TYR A 278 22.59 -22.31 -10.44
C TYR A 278 21.99 -21.15 -9.62
N SER A 279 22.79 -20.13 -9.27
CA SER A 279 22.30 -19.00 -8.48
C SER A 279 21.14 -18.24 -9.14
N ALA A 280 21.14 -18.11 -10.47
CA ALA A 280 20.08 -17.43 -11.20
C ALA A 280 18.78 -18.25 -11.27
N LEU A 281 18.88 -19.57 -11.45
CA LEU A 281 17.73 -20.47 -11.40
C LEU A 281 17.13 -20.53 -10.00
N ILE A 282 17.97 -20.72 -8.97
CA ILE A 282 17.53 -20.75 -7.57
C ILE A 282 16.81 -19.44 -7.24
N ALA A 283 17.43 -18.28 -7.49
CA ALA A 283 16.81 -16.97 -7.25
C ALA A 283 15.50 -16.77 -8.04
N GLY A 284 15.45 -17.22 -9.30
CA GLY A 284 14.25 -17.17 -10.13
C GLY A 284 13.10 -18.02 -9.60
N GLN A 285 13.38 -19.29 -9.28
CA GLN A 285 12.39 -20.22 -8.73
C GLN A 285 11.82 -19.73 -7.39
N LEU A 286 12.70 -19.24 -6.51
CA LEU A 286 12.33 -18.67 -5.21
C LEU A 286 11.45 -17.42 -5.37
N LYS A 287 11.76 -16.51 -6.30
CA LYS A 287 10.92 -15.35 -6.62
C LYS A 287 9.54 -15.73 -7.17
N SER A 288 9.44 -16.84 -7.90
CA SER A 288 8.15 -17.40 -8.35
C SER A 288 7.38 -18.18 -7.28
N GLY A 289 7.86 -18.20 -6.03
CA GLY A 289 7.24 -18.95 -4.93
C GLY A 289 7.49 -20.46 -4.95
N ARG A 290 8.22 -20.99 -5.94
CA ARG A 290 8.50 -22.42 -6.13
C ARG A 290 9.70 -22.86 -5.26
N LEU A 291 9.53 -22.73 -3.93
CA LEU A 291 10.58 -22.91 -2.92
C LEU A 291 11.25 -24.29 -2.99
N GLU A 292 10.46 -25.36 -3.15
CA GLU A 292 10.95 -26.74 -3.16
C GLU A 292 11.85 -27.02 -4.37
N ILE A 293 11.51 -26.48 -5.55
CA ILE A 293 12.33 -26.58 -6.75
C ILE A 293 13.63 -25.77 -6.58
N GLY A 294 13.55 -24.56 -6.00
CA GLY A 294 14.72 -23.74 -5.69
C GLY A 294 15.69 -24.45 -4.73
N THR A 295 15.17 -25.12 -3.70
CA THR A 295 15.98 -25.88 -2.74
C THR A 295 16.57 -27.15 -3.36
N LYS A 296 15.82 -27.86 -4.21
CA LYS A 296 16.35 -29.02 -4.96
C LYS A 296 17.57 -28.64 -5.82
N TYR A 297 17.53 -27.50 -6.52
CA TYR A 297 18.69 -27.00 -7.28
C TYR A 297 19.84 -26.56 -6.38
N PHE A 298 19.58 -26.08 -5.15
CA PHE A 298 20.63 -25.77 -4.17
C PHE A 298 21.28 -27.04 -3.60
N GLU A 299 20.51 -28.11 -3.38
CA GLU A 299 21.03 -29.41 -2.97
C GLU A 299 21.86 -30.07 -4.08
N GLU A 300 21.40 -30.02 -5.33
CA GLU A 300 22.18 -30.46 -6.51
C GLU A 300 23.50 -29.67 -6.64
N MET A 301 23.45 -28.35 -6.48
CA MET A 301 24.64 -27.48 -6.46
C MET A 301 25.64 -27.91 -5.38
N ARG A 302 25.16 -28.28 -4.19
CA ARG A 302 26.00 -28.79 -3.09
C ARG A 302 26.56 -30.18 -3.35
N SER A 303 25.79 -31.11 -3.92
CA SER A 303 26.28 -32.47 -4.22
C SER A 303 27.33 -32.50 -5.32
N LEU A 304 27.36 -31.48 -6.18
CA LEU A 304 28.40 -31.26 -7.19
C LEU A 304 29.61 -30.44 -6.67
N GLU A 305 29.66 -30.16 -5.35
CA GLU A 305 30.69 -29.34 -4.68
C GLU A 305 30.84 -27.91 -5.23
N ILE A 306 29.84 -27.40 -5.95
CA ILE A 306 29.86 -26.06 -6.53
C ILE A 306 29.55 -25.05 -5.42
N ARG A 307 30.54 -24.23 -5.05
CA ARG A 307 30.40 -23.25 -3.96
C ARG A 307 29.25 -22.25 -4.21
N PRO A 308 28.23 -22.17 -3.35
CA PRO A 308 27.14 -21.21 -3.49
C PRO A 308 27.60 -19.75 -3.33
N LEU A 309 26.94 -18.84 -4.05
CA LEU A 309 27.20 -17.41 -3.97
C LEU A 309 26.40 -16.78 -2.81
N LEU A 310 26.88 -15.65 -2.27
CA LEU A 310 26.12 -14.87 -1.27
C LEU A 310 24.72 -14.48 -1.78
N GLY A 311 24.57 -14.22 -3.09
CA GLY A 311 23.26 -13.96 -3.71
C GLY A 311 22.31 -15.16 -3.67
N THR A 312 22.84 -16.39 -3.71
CA THR A 312 22.05 -17.63 -3.55
C THR A 312 21.47 -17.72 -2.14
N PHE A 313 22.33 -17.54 -1.12
CA PHE A 313 21.91 -17.52 0.29
C PHE A 313 20.93 -16.38 0.58
N ALA A 314 21.19 -15.17 0.09
CA ALA A 314 20.29 -14.04 0.24
C ALA A 314 18.89 -14.34 -0.33
N SER A 315 18.83 -14.92 -1.53
CA SER A 315 17.56 -15.30 -2.16
C SER A 315 16.81 -16.39 -1.37
N LEU A 316 17.53 -17.41 -0.88
CA LEU A 316 16.95 -18.48 -0.06
C LEU A 316 16.38 -17.94 1.25
N ILE A 317 17.18 -17.18 2.01
CA ILE A 317 16.76 -16.59 3.28
C ILE A 317 15.56 -15.67 3.05
N GLU A 318 15.61 -14.76 2.07
CA GLU A 318 14.52 -13.83 1.77
C GLU A 318 13.21 -14.54 1.42
N ALA A 319 13.24 -15.56 0.56
CA ALA A 319 12.05 -16.26 0.12
C ALA A 319 11.45 -17.17 1.20
N TYR A 320 12.29 -17.86 2.00
CA TYR A 320 11.83 -18.65 3.14
C TYR A 320 11.27 -17.76 4.27
N CYS A 321 11.88 -16.59 4.54
CA CYS A 321 11.34 -15.59 5.44
C CYS A 321 9.98 -15.04 4.98
N LYS A 322 9.86 -14.64 3.70
CA LYS A 322 8.60 -14.10 3.12
C LYS A 322 7.46 -15.11 3.08
N SER A 323 7.76 -16.42 3.01
CA SER A 323 6.76 -17.49 3.05
C SER A 323 6.36 -17.92 4.48
N GLY A 324 6.85 -17.23 5.52
CA GLY A 324 6.59 -17.58 6.93
C GLY A 324 7.38 -18.78 7.45
N ARG A 325 8.18 -19.45 6.60
CA ARG A 325 9.00 -20.61 6.96
C ARG A 325 10.36 -20.17 7.56
N LEU A 326 10.29 -19.42 8.67
CA LEU A 326 11.45 -18.74 9.27
C LEU A 326 12.56 -19.69 9.72
N GLU A 327 12.23 -20.84 10.32
CA GLU A 327 13.23 -21.82 10.79
C GLU A 327 14.17 -22.29 9.68
N THR A 328 13.63 -22.55 8.49
CA THR A 328 14.42 -22.89 7.29
C THR A 328 15.23 -21.71 6.78
N GLY A 329 14.72 -20.48 6.87
CA GLY A 329 15.51 -19.27 6.60
C GLY A 329 16.72 -19.14 7.53
N LEU A 330 16.53 -19.41 8.83
CA LEU A 330 17.60 -19.42 9.83
C LEU A 330 18.62 -20.55 9.61
N LYS A 331 18.20 -21.72 9.10
CA LYS A 331 19.14 -22.78 8.67
C LYS A 331 20.04 -22.27 7.54
N PHE A 332 19.48 -21.67 6.49
CA PHE A 332 20.29 -21.09 5.40
C PHE A 332 21.17 -19.92 5.85
N PHE A 333 20.76 -19.14 6.85
CA PHE A 333 21.61 -18.11 7.48
C PHE A 333 22.82 -18.72 8.19
N LYS A 334 22.64 -19.79 8.99
CA LYS A 334 23.75 -20.51 9.65
C LYS A 334 24.68 -21.18 8.63
N ASP A 335 24.13 -21.79 7.59
CA ASP A 335 24.93 -22.34 6.49
C ASP A 335 25.78 -21.25 5.83
N MET A 336 25.20 -20.08 5.52
CA MET A 336 25.94 -18.94 4.98
C MET A 336 27.11 -18.50 5.87
N GLU A 337 26.90 -18.42 7.19
CA GLU A 337 27.95 -18.12 8.16
C GLU A 337 29.06 -19.19 8.16
N ALA A 338 28.69 -20.48 8.08
CA ALA A 338 29.65 -21.58 7.97
C ALA A 338 30.48 -21.55 6.66
N PHE A 339 29.92 -21.01 5.57
CA PHE A 339 30.66 -20.70 4.33
C PHE A 339 31.55 -19.44 4.44
N ASN A 340 31.68 -18.85 5.64
CA ASN A 340 32.41 -17.61 5.97
C ASN A 340 31.92 -16.36 5.21
N TYR A 341 30.64 -16.33 4.82
CA TYR A 341 30.03 -15.13 4.26
C TYR A 341 29.46 -14.23 5.35
N LYS A 342 29.70 -12.91 5.23
CA LYS A 342 29.06 -11.91 6.10
C LYS A 342 27.66 -11.57 5.56
N PRO A 343 26.64 -11.46 6.42
CA PRO A 343 25.31 -11.04 5.98
C PRO A 343 25.33 -9.62 5.42
N ASN A 344 24.54 -9.38 4.37
CA ASN A 344 24.33 -8.04 3.82
C ASN A 344 23.02 -7.41 4.35
N LEU A 345 22.76 -6.15 3.96
CA LEU A 345 21.57 -5.42 4.38
C LEU A 345 20.27 -6.16 4.03
N CYS A 346 20.17 -6.78 2.86
CA CYS A 346 18.98 -7.52 2.42
C CYS A 346 18.67 -8.71 3.34
N ILE A 347 19.69 -9.44 3.77
CA ILE A 347 19.55 -10.60 4.66
C ILE A 347 19.10 -10.14 6.06
N TYR A 348 19.75 -9.12 6.64
CA TYR A 348 19.32 -8.58 7.93
C TYR A 348 17.89 -8.03 7.88
N ALA A 349 17.55 -7.27 6.83
CA ALA A 349 16.20 -6.74 6.63
C ALA A 349 15.14 -7.86 6.53
N ALA A 350 15.40 -8.91 5.73
CA ALA A 350 14.48 -10.04 5.60
C ALA A 350 14.29 -10.84 6.91
N LEU A 351 15.36 -11.00 7.70
CA LEU A 351 15.26 -11.66 9.01
C LEU A 351 14.51 -10.81 10.02
N VAL A 352 14.81 -9.51 10.12
CA VAL A 352 14.13 -8.59 11.05
C VAL A 352 12.63 -8.50 10.73
N ASP A 353 12.27 -8.36 9.44
CA ASP A 353 10.87 -8.34 8.97
C ASP A 353 10.11 -9.61 9.35
N ALA A 354 10.72 -10.79 9.13
CA ALA A 354 10.07 -12.07 9.40
C ALA A 354 9.98 -12.41 10.89
N HIS A 355 11.00 -12.08 11.71
CA HIS A 355 10.88 -12.24 13.17
C HIS A 355 9.83 -11.30 13.75
N ALA A 356 9.76 -10.05 13.28
CA ALA A 356 8.75 -9.08 13.70
C ALA A 356 7.33 -9.57 13.38
N LYS A 357 7.08 -9.99 12.13
CA LYS A 357 5.78 -10.54 11.69
C LYS A 357 5.39 -11.87 12.35
N ALA A 358 6.38 -12.63 12.82
CA ALA A 358 6.15 -13.84 13.61
C ALA A 358 5.96 -13.56 15.12
N GLY A 359 5.92 -12.29 15.55
CA GLY A 359 5.78 -11.89 16.95
C GLY A 359 7.03 -12.09 17.82
N MET A 360 8.15 -12.58 17.24
CA MET A 360 9.42 -12.81 17.93
C MET A 360 10.24 -11.52 18.02
N LEU A 361 9.66 -10.51 18.68
CA LEU A 361 10.17 -9.15 18.75
C LEU A 361 11.58 -9.04 19.32
N ASP A 362 11.89 -9.83 20.35
CA ASP A 362 13.18 -9.71 21.04
C ASP A 362 14.34 -10.26 20.19
N ALA A 363 14.09 -11.32 19.40
CA ALA A 363 15.01 -11.81 18.37
C ALA A 363 15.10 -10.84 17.16
N ALA A 364 14.01 -10.18 16.78
CA ALA A 364 14.03 -9.14 15.75
C ALA A 364 14.94 -7.96 16.16
N LEU A 365 14.89 -7.56 17.44
CA LEU A 365 15.80 -6.55 18.01
C LEU A 365 17.25 -7.05 18.09
N GLU A 366 17.50 -8.32 18.41
CA GLU A 366 18.85 -8.90 18.39
C GLU A 366 19.49 -8.80 17.01
N PHE A 367 18.77 -9.20 15.95
CA PHE A 367 19.26 -9.05 14.57
C PHE A 367 19.42 -7.57 14.14
N TYR A 368 18.58 -6.67 14.64
CA TYR A 368 18.72 -5.23 14.42
C TYR A 368 19.99 -4.65 15.06
N GLU A 369 20.25 -4.92 16.33
CA GLU A 369 21.46 -4.43 17.01
C GLU A 369 22.73 -5.11 16.45
N ARG A 370 22.65 -6.39 16.06
CA ARG A 370 23.74 -7.08 15.35
C ARG A 370 24.05 -6.41 14.01
N MET A 371 23.03 -6.01 13.24
CA MET A 371 23.21 -5.26 12.00
C MET A 371 23.83 -3.87 12.25
N ARG A 372 23.35 -3.16 13.28
CA ARG A 372 23.87 -1.85 13.70
C ARG A 372 25.33 -1.91 14.12
N GLY A 373 25.74 -2.96 14.82
CA GLY A 373 27.14 -3.22 15.20
C GLY A 373 28.10 -3.41 14.01
N VAL A 374 27.57 -3.73 12.82
CA VAL A 374 28.32 -3.80 11.55
C VAL A 374 28.33 -2.45 10.80
N GLY A 375 27.64 -1.41 11.32
CA GLY A 375 27.53 -0.10 10.69
C GLY A 375 26.46 0.01 9.60
N LEU A 376 25.51 -0.93 9.57
CA LEU A 376 24.39 -0.95 8.62
C LEU A 376 23.11 -0.40 9.28
N TRP A 377 22.25 0.26 8.49
CA TRP A 377 21.01 0.89 8.95
C TRP A 377 19.78 0.29 8.25
N LEU A 378 18.64 0.21 8.95
CA LEU A 378 17.42 -0.38 8.38
C LEU A 378 16.81 0.53 7.30
N PRO A 379 16.22 -0.04 6.24
CA PRO A 379 15.30 0.68 5.38
C PRO A 379 14.09 1.21 6.18
N PRO A 380 13.53 2.39 5.84
CA PRO A 380 12.35 2.96 6.50
C PRO A 380 11.16 2.00 6.65
N LEU A 381 10.96 1.11 5.67
CA LEU A 381 9.88 0.11 5.68
C LEU A 381 10.03 -0.89 6.84
N ILE A 382 11.26 -1.31 7.17
CA ILE A 382 11.49 -2.29 8.25
C ILE A 382 11.34 -1.61 9.62
N PHE A 383 11.74 -0.34 9.75
CA PHE A 383 11.42 0.46 10.94
C PHE A 383 9.90 0.53 11.16
N ALA A 384 9.10 0.78 10.11
CA ALA A 384 7.65 0.80 10.22
C ALA A 384 7.08 -0.55 10.71
N VAL A 385 7.55 -1.68 10.17
CA VAL A 385 7.13 -3.02 10.62
C VAL A 385 7.52 -3.30 12.07
N LEU A 386 8.75 -3.00 12.49
CA LEU A 386 9.16 -3.16 13.89
C LEU A 386 8.31 -2.30 14.83
N ILE A 387 8.13 -1.02 14.51
CA ILE A 387 7.30 -0.09 15.27
C ILE A 387 5.86 -0.63 15.38
N GLU A 388 5.30 -1.16 14.28
CA GLU A 388 3.95 -1.74 14.26
C GLU A 388 3.82 -2.99 15.13
N GLN A 389 4.76 -3.92 15.04
CA GLN A 389 4.67 -5.19 15.76
C GLN A 389 4.94 -4.97 17.27
N HIS A 390 5.87 -4.07 17.63
CA HIS A 390 6.06 -3.62 19.01
C HIS A 390 4.83 -2.84 19.55
N ALA A 391 4.15 -2.06 18.71
CA ALA A 391 2.91 -1.38 19.06
C ALA A 391 1.75 -2.36 19.33
N GLN A 392 1.55 -3.34 18.44
CA GLN A 392 0.50 -4.36 18.58
C GLN A 392 0.73 -5.24 19.82
N ALA A 393 1.99 -5.53 20.17
CA ALA A 393 2.36 -6.24 21.40
C ALA A 393 2.32 -5.38 22.68
N GLY A 394 1.86 -4.13 22.62
CA GLY A 394 1.76 -3.23 23.77
C GLY A 394 3.09 -2.68 24.30
N LYS A 395 4.24 -2.99 23.66
CA LYS A 395 5.58 -2.53 24.04
C LYS A 395 5.83 -1.07 23.59
N ALA A 396 4.92 -0.15 23.93
CA ALA A 396 4.87 1.23 23.42
C ALA A 396 6.20 2.01 23.57
N GLU A 397 6.93 1.83 24.68
CA GLU A 397 8.25 2.46 24.89
C GLU A 397 9.27 2.09 23.81
N THR A 398 9.30 0.81 23.41
CA THR A 398 10.22 0.35 22.37
C THR A 398 9.83 0.87 20.99
N ALA A 399 8.52 1.00 20.70
CA ALA A 399 8.04 1.61 19.47
C ALA A 399 8.43 3.11 19.39
N VAL A 400 8.30 3.85 20.49
CA VAL A 400 8.76 5.26 20.57
C VAL A 400 10.27 5.38 20.46
N ARG A 401 11.04 4.47 21.08
CA ARG A 401 12.50 4.44 20.95
C ARG A 401 12.92 4.25 19.49
N LEU A 402 12.35 3.25 18.80
CA LEU A 402 12.62 2.97 17.39
C LEU A 402 12.20 4.14 16.46
N TYR A 403 11.10 4.82 16.75
CA TYR A 403 10.67 6.02 16.04
C TYR A 403 11.67 7.19 16.22
N ARG A 404 12.15 7.43 17.45
CA ARG A 404 13.18 8.45 17.73
C ARG A 404 14.52 8.10 17.07
N GLU A 405 14.92 6.82 17.06
CA GLU A 405 16.11 6.34 16.35
C GLU A 405 15.99 6.58 14.84
N MET A 406 14.84 6.24 14.23
CA MET A 406 14.56 6.49 12.81
C MET A 406 14.73 7.99 12.46
N ARG A 407 14.18 8.91 13.26
CA ARG A 407 14.37 10.35 13.08
C ARG A 407 15.83 10.79 13.31
N GLY A 408 16.51 10.24 14.31
CA GLY A 408 17.91 10.56 14.64
C GLY A 408 18.92 10.20 13.55
N VAL A 409 18.62 9.18 12.74
CA VAL A 409 19.39 8.80 11.54
C VAL A 409 19.09 9.73 10.34
N GLY A 410 18.09 10.62 10.46
CA GLY A 410 17.65 11.53 9.39
C GLY A 410 16.61 10.92 8.44
N LEU A 411 16.06 9.74 8.74
CA LEU A 411 14.98 9.15 7.96
C LEU A 411 13.66 9.86 8.33
N ARG A 412 12.92 10.34 7.32
CA ARG A 412 11.58 10.91 7.54
C ARG A 412 10.55 9.78 7.76
N PRO A 413 9.84 9.75 8.90
CA PRO A 413 8.73 8.83 9.10
C PRO A 413 7.61 9.06 8.07
N SER A 414 6.92 7.99 7.68
CA SER A 414 5.73 8.10 6.82
C SER A 414 4.49 8.43 7.65
N HIS A 415 3.42 8.93 7.00
CA HIS A 415 2.11 9.12 7.64
C HIS A 415 1.62 7.85 8.36
N PHE A 416 1.75 6.70 7.69
CA PHE A 416 1.43 5.38 8.24
C PHE A 416 2.27 5.06 9.49
N THR A 417 3.58 5.31 9.45
CA THR A 417 4.49 5.13 10.59
C THR A 417 4.05 5.98 11.79
N CYS A 418 3.78 7.27 11.58
CA CYS A 418 3.35 8.15 12.68
C CYS A 418 1.99 7.74 13.25
N ARG A 419 1.01 7.39 12.39
CA ARG A 419 -0.31 6.90 12.80
C ARG A 419 -0.21 5.67 13.71
N ILE A 420 0.67 4.74 13.36
CA ILE A 420 0.93 3.54 14.17
C ILE A 420 1.52 3.91 15.54
N VAL A 421 2.55 4.75 15.59
CA VAL A 421 3.16 5.13 16.89
C VAL A 421 2.14 5.86 17.76
N VAL A 422 1.39 6.81 17.20
CA VAL A 422 0.35 7.56 17.92
C VAL A 422 -0.67 6.62 18.56
N GLY A 423 -1.23 5.68 17.78
CA GLY A 423 -2.17 4.69 18.31
C GLY A 423 -1.56 3.72 19.34
N ALA A 424 -0.27 3.38 19.21
CA ALA A 424 0.47 2.55 20.16
C ALA A 424 0.65 3.25 21.52
N VAL A 425 1.05 4.52 21.47
CA VAL A 425 1.37 5.34 22.63
C VAL A 425 0.10 5.79 23.35
N ALA A 426 -0.98 6.06 22.61
CA ALA A 426 -2.31 6.28 23.15
C ALA A 426 -2.81 5.05 23.93
N LYS A 427 -2.66 3.82 23.39
CA LYS A 427 -2.92 2.59 24.15
C LYS A 427 -1.96 2.41 25.33
N GLY A 428 -0.72 2.87 25.22
CA GLY A 428 0.26 2.86 26.32
C GLY A 428 -0.01 3.86 27.44
N GLY A 429 -1.02 4.74 27.33
CA GLY A 429 -1.33 5.76 28.35
C GLY A 429 -0.36 6.95 28.39
N LYS A 430 0.49 7.12 27.37
CA LYS A 430 1.58 8.12 27.39
C LYS A 430 1.25 9.34 26.54
N TYR A 431 0.21 10.08 26.92
CA TYR A 431 -0.37 11.14 26.10
C TYR A 431 0.60 12.29 25.78
N ASP A 432 1.60 12.55 26.63
CA ASP A 432 2.65 13.56 26.38
C ASP A 432 3.57 13.18 25.21
N ASP A 433 3.81 11.88 25.02
CA ASP A 433 4.53 11.36 23.85
C ASP A 433 3.63 11.39 22.61
N VAL A 434 2.31 11.18 22.74
CA VAL A 434 1.35 11.36 21.63
C VAL A 434 1.35 12.81 21.15
N GLU A 435 1.16 13.76 22.06
CA GLU A 435 1.12 15.20 21.80
C GLU A 435 2.38 15.66 21.04
N ARG A 436 3.56 15.23 21.51
CA ARG A 436 4.84 15.54 20.85
C ARG A 436 4.91 14.96 19.43
N ILE A 437 4.48 13.71 19.23
CA ILE A 437 4.50 13.07 17.90
C ILE A 437 3.48 13.73 16.95
N LEU A 438 2.33 14.18 17.46
CA LEU A 438 1.35 14.92 16.66
C LEU A 438 1.87 16.31 16.23
N PHE A 439 2.59 17.02 17.10
CA PHE A 439 3.29 18.24 16.73
C PHE A 439 4.36 17.98 15.65
N GLU A 440 5.17 16.93 15.81
CA GLU A 440 6.16 16.51 14.80
C GLU A 440 5.49 16.14 13.46
N MET A 441 4.29 15.54 13.47
CA MET A 441 3.50 15.29 12.25
C MET A 441 3.10 16.59 11.55
N GLN A 442 2.68 17.62 12.29
CA GLN A 442 2.35 18.94 11.73
C GLN A 442 3.56 19.63 11.10
N GLU A 443 4.73 19.62 11.78
CA GLU A 443 5.99 20.13 11.22
C GLU A 443 6.40 19.43 9.91
N MET A 444 6.08 18.14 9.78
CA MET A 444 6.33 17.35 8.58
C MET A 444 5.26 17.54 7.48
N GLY A 445 4.19 18.29 7.73
CA GLY A 445 3.08 18.49 6.81
C GLY A 445 2.16 17.27 6.66
N LEU A 446 2.10 16.40 7.66
CA LEU A 446 1.30 15.16 7.67
C LEU A 446 -0.08 15.40 8.29
N ASN A 447 -1.12 14.75 7.76
CA ASN A 447 -2.47 14.87 8.32
C ASN A 447 -2.56 14.21 9.71
N VAL A 448 -2.84 15.02 10.73
CA VAL A 448 -3.01 14.59 12.12
C VAL A 448 -4.42 14.03 12.39
N ALA A 449 -5.44 14.46 11.65
CA ALA A 449 -6.83 14.13 11.95
C ALA A 449 -7.10 12.63 11.99
N ASP A 450 -6.59 11.89 11.00
CA ASP A 450 -6.79 10.44 10.88
C ASP A 450 -6.16 9.70 12.08
N ALA A 451 -4.97 10.12 12.52
CA ALA A 451 -4.25 9.49 13.62
C ALA A 451 -4.88 9.78 14.99
N VAL A 452 -5.42 10.98 15.19
CA VAL A 452 -6.19 11.35 16.37
C VAL A 452 -7.50 10.56 16.42
N ASN A 453 -8.25 10.55 15.31
CA ASN A 453 -9.55 9.89 15.23
C ASN A 453 -9.42 8.38 15.49
N ASP A 454 -8.53 7.69 14.76
CA ASP A 454 -8.29 6.25 14.94
C ASP A 454 -7.86 5.88 16.37
N SER A 455 -7.11 6.75 17.04
CA SER A 455 -6.63 6.49 18.40
C SER A 455 -7.72 6.69 19.45
N ILE A 456 -8.52 7.74 19.32
CA ILE A 456 -9.62 8.03 20.24
C ILE A 456 -10.75 7.01 20.10
N VAL A 457 -11.18 6.69 18.87
CA VAL A 457 -12.21 5.66 18.61
C VAL A 457 -11.79 4.33 19.23
N LYS A 458 -10.52 3.92 19.02
CA LYS A 458 -9.98 2.68 19.57
C LYS A 458 -9.87 2.66 21.10
N LEU A 459 -9.68 3.80 21.75
CA LEU A 459 -9.74 3.92 23.21
C LEU A 459 -11.18 3.82 23.73
N VAL A 460 -12.16 4.41 23.02
CA VAL A 460 -13.59 4.27 23.34
C VAL A 460 -14.06 2.81 23.18
N ASP A 461 -13.67 2.13 22.09
CA ASP A 461 -13.95 0.71 21.86
C ASP A 461 -13.32 -0.20 22.94
N ASP A 462 -12.08 0.10 23.35
CA ASP A 462 -11.39 -0.55 24.48
C ASP A 462 -12.03 -0.22 25.86
N LYS A 463 -13.11 0.58 25.92
CA LYS A 463 -13.79 1.10 27.13
C LYS A 463 -12.91 2.00 28.03
N ARG A 464 -11.85 2.58 27.48
CA ARG A 464 -10.92 3.48 28.17
C ARG A 464 -11.29 4.94 27.87
N ILE A 465 -12.40 5.38 28.45
CA ILE A 465 -13.03 6.65 28.04
C ILE A 465 -12.38 7.88 28.70
N SER A 466 -11.95 7.77 29.96
CA SER A 466 -11.16 8.82 30.64
C SER A 466 -9.85 9.12 29.89
N ASP A 467 -9.19 8.07 29.40
CA ASP A 467 -7.99 8.10 28.57
C ASP A 467 -8.25 8.75 27.20
N ALA A 468 -9.38 8.42 26.56
CA ALA A 468 -9.82 9.04 25.32
C ALA A 468 -10.10 10.54 25.50
N TRP A 469 -10.64 10.93 26.66
CA TRP A 469 -10.93 12.31 27.03
C TRP A 469 -9.66 13.14 27.30
N GLU A 470 -8.68 12.59 28.03
CA GLU A 470 -7.41 13.28 28.25
C GLU A 470 -6.70 13.56 26.90
N LEU A 471 -6.66 12.57 26.01
CA LEU A 471 -6.12 12.72 24.66
C LEU A 471 -6.89 13.78 23.86
N PHE A 472 -8.23 13.79 23.92
CA PHE A 472 -9.07 14.80 23.26
C PHE A 472 -8.78 16.22 23.75
N LEU A 473 -8.63 16.42 25.07
CA LEU A 473 -8.29 17.71 25.66
C LEU A 473 -6.90 18.19 25.24
N LYS A 474 -5.87 17.33 25.28
CA LYS A 474 -4.51 17.67 24.84
C LYS A 474 -4.47 18.06 23.36
N VAL A 475 -5.16 17.31 22.50
CA VAL A 475 -5.19 17.57 21.06
C VAL A 475 -5.95 18.87 20.73
N THR A 476 -7.10 19.12 21.36
CA THR A 476 -7.88 20.35 21.13
C THR A 476 -7.20 21.61 21.69
N GLY A 477 -6.36 21.48 22.72
CA GLY A 477 -5.53 22.57 23.24
C GLY A 477 -4.56 23.17 22.21
N HIS A 478 -4.10 22.37 21.24
CA HIS A 478 -3.18 22.78 20.17
C HIS A 478 -3.88 23.19 18.86
N GLY A 479 -5.14 23.61 18.94
CA GLY A 479 -5.88 24.16 17.79
C GLY A 479 -6.37 23.13 16.78
N PHE A 480 -6.35 21.83 17.12
CA PHE A 480 -7.05 20.82 16.34
C PHE A 480 -8.57 21.01 16.43
N THR A 481 -9.24 21.03 15.28
CA THR A 481 -10.71 21.09 15.19
C THR A 481 -11.28 19.68 14.97
N PRO A 482 -11.83 19.02 16.01
CA PRO A 482 -12.39 17.69 15.87
C PRO A 482 -13.69 17.72 15.05
N HIS A 483 -13.89 16.72 14.21
CA HIS A 483 -15.11 16.57 13.44
C HIS A 483 -16.28 16.13 14.34
N VAL A 484 -17.50 16.56 14.02
CA VAL A 484 -18.72 16.29 14.81
C VAL A 484 -18.94 14.78 15.07
N SER A 485 -18.52 13.91 14.16
CA SER A 485 -18.57 12.46 14.34
C SER A 485 -17.75 11.96 15.53
N LEU A 486 -16.54 12.48 15.71
CA LEU A 486 -15.63 12.10 16.79
C LEU A 486 -16.17 12.55 18.14
N CYS A 487 -16.68 13.79 18.21
CA CYS A 487 -17.35 14.30 19.40
C CYS A 487 -18.58 13.45 19.77
N ARG A 488 -19.37 13.01 18.78
CA ARG A 488 -20.51 12.11 18.96
C ARG A 488 -20.10 10.72 19.46
N GLU A 489 -18.99 10.17 18.99
CA GLU A 489 -18.48 8.86 19.40
C GLU A 489 -17.97 8.87 20.85
N ILE A 490 -17.21 9.90 21.24
CA ILE A 490 -16.81 10.12 22.64
C ILE A 490 -18.04 10.32 23.54
N LEU A 491 -19.00 11.15 23.11
CA LEU A 491 -20.25 11.40 23.82
C LEU A 491 -21.07 10.11 24.02
N HIS A 492 -21.22 9.30 22.98
CA HIS A 492 -21.84 7.98 23.07
C HIS A 492 -21.10 7.06 24.05
N GLY A 493 -19.76 7.12 24.07
CA GLY A 493 -18.92 6.45 25.04
C GLY A 493 -19.27 6.83 26.49
N PHE A 494 -19.21 8.12 26.84
CA PHE A 494 -19.54 8.60 28.18
C PHE A 494 -20.93 8.17 28.64
N LEU A 495 -21.94 8.32 27.78
CA LEU A 495 -23.30 7.89 28.06
C LEU A 495 -23.38 6.38 28.31
N SER A 496 -22.71 5.57 27.49
CA SER A 496 -22.64 4.10 27.65
C SER A 496 -21.99 3.67 28.97
N CYS A 497 -21.12 4.50 29.56
CA CYS A 497 -20.52 4.31 30.88
C CYS A 497 -21.30 4.98 32.03
N GLY A 498 -22.38 5.72 31.74
CA GLY A 498 -23.14 6.47 32.75
C GLY A 498 -22.46 7.74 33.26
N ASP A 499 -21.40 8.20 32.59
CA ASP A 499 -20.65 9.41 32.96
C ASP A 499 -21.36 10.66 32.42
N MET A 500 -22.36 11.10 33.18
CA MET A 500 -23.20 12.25 32.81
C MET A 500 -22.46 13.58 32.96
N GLU A 501 -21.35 13.65 33.70
CA GLU A 501 -20.60 14.89 33.89
C GLU A 501 -19.74 15.20 32.66
N HIS A 502 -18.92 14.24 32.24
CA HIS A 502 -18.10 14.42 31.04
C HIS A 502 -18.95 14.47 29.75
N ALA A 503 -20.11 13.80 29.72
CA ALA A 503 -21.08 13.96 28.63
C ALA A 503 -21.56 15.43 28.49
N ARG A 504 -21.85 16.13 29.60
CA ARG A 504 -22.15 17.57 29.58
C ARG A 504 -20.97 18.43 29.15
N GLN A 505 -19.76 18.11 29.63
CA GLN A 505 -18.55 18.82 29.22
C GLN A 505 -18.33 18.71 27.70
N MET A 506 -18.51 17.52 27.11
CA MET A 506 -18.48 17.33 25.66
C MET A 506 -19.57 18.12 24.93
N LEU A 507 -20.81 18.15 25.43
CA LEU A 507 -21.87 18.98 24.83
C LEU A 507 -21.54 20.48 24.90
N SER A 508 -20.94 20.94 25.99
CA SER A 508 -20.46 22.33 26.12
C SER A 508 -19.35 22.66 25.12
N PHE A 509 -18.48 21.70 24.80
CA PHE A 509 -17.47 21.83 23.76
C PHE A 509 -18.11 21.93 22.38
N MET A 510 -19.09 21.07 22.08
CA MET A 510 -19.83 21.04 20.79
C MET A 510 -20.66 22.30 20.53
N GLN A 511 -20.82 23.21 21.49
CA GLN A 511 -21.44 24.52 21.26
C GLN A 511 -20.47 25.52 20.56
N ARG A 512 -19.18 25.19 20.41
CA ARG A 512 -18.20 26.04 19.73
C ARG A 512 -18.42 26.02 18.21
N PRO A 513 -18.24 27.17 17.51
CA PRO A 513 -18.43 27.25 16.06
C PRO A 513 -17.51 26.25 15.34
N GLY A 514 -18.08 25.49 14.41
CA GLY A 514 -17.40 24.39 13.70
C GLY A 514 -17.63 22.99 14.27
N SER A 515 -18.23 22.85 15.47
CA SER A 515 -18.48 21.55 16.12
C SER A 515 -19.94 21.32 16.57
N ALA A 516 -20.87 22.09 16.00
CA ALA A 516 -22.28 22.14 16.39
C ALA A 516 -22.94 20.74 16.47
N VAL A 517 -23.75 20.54 17.52
CA VAL A 517 -24.56 19.34 17.71
C VAL A 517 -25.50 19.16 16.51
N ASP A 518 -25.35 18.06 15.76
CA ASP A 518 -26.23 17.73 14.65
C ASP A 518 -27.53 17.06 15.14
N LEU A 519 -28.57 17.06 14.29
CA LEU A 519 -29.85 16.42 14.61
C LEU A 519 -29.70 14.93 14.93
N ARG A 520 -28.67 14.26 14.37
CA ARG A 520 -28.39 12.85 14.67
C ARG A 520 -27.84 12.65 16.08
N THR A 521 -26.96 13.51 16.57
CA THR A 521 -26.48 13.53 17.95
C THR A 521 -27.62 13.87 18.90
N TYR A 522 -28.48 14.84 18.55
CA TYR A 522 -29.69 15.15 19.32
C TYR A 522 -30.61 13.91 19.46
N CYS A 523 -30.88 13.20 18.37
CA CYS A 523 -31.70 11.97 18.42
C CYS A 523 -31.04 10.83 19.20
N MET A 524 -29.70 10.68 19.10
CA MET A 524 -28.92 9.69 19.85
C MET A 524 -29.03 9.92 21.37
N LEU A 525 -28.93 11.17 21.83
CA LEU A 525 -29.12 11.53 23.23
C LEU A 525 -30.51 11.15 23.72
N LEU A 526 -31.54 11.57 22.98
CA LEU A 526 -32.92 11.32 23.36
C LEU A 526 -33.24 9.81 23.34
N GLU A 527 -32.66 9.04 22.42
CA GLU A 527 -32.79 7.58 22.42
C GLU A 527 -32.06 6.91 23.58
N PHE A 528 -30.88 7.41 23.99
CA PHE A 528 -30.16 6.88 25.16
C PHE A 528 -31.02 6.95 26.44
N PHE A 529 -31.63 8.10 26.72
CA PHE A 529 -32.54 8.26 27.87
C PHE A 529 -33.76 7.34 27.80
N LEU A 530 -34.24 7.00 26.59
CA LEU A 530 -35.39 6.11 26.40
C LEU A 530 -35.05 4.61 26.52
N ARG A 531 -33.77 4.24 26.49
CA ARG A 531 -33.28 2.87 26.68
C ARG A 531 -32.86 2.59 28.13
N GLY A 532 -32.63 3.64 28.93
CA GLY A 532 -32.29 3.50 30.35
C GLY A 532 -33.41 2.84 31.15
N SER A 533 -33.07 1.86 31.99
CA SER A 533 -34.02 1.21 32.91
C SER A 533 -34.47 2.11 34.08
N ARG A 534 -33.80 3.27 34.23
CA ARG A 534 -34.29 4.37 35.08
C ARG A 534 -35.27 5.19 34.26
N LEU A 535 -36.52 5.25 34.73
CA LEU A 535 -37.47 6.29 34.35
C LEU A 535 -36.94 7.64 34.86
N GLU A 536 -36.01 8.24 34.12
CA GLU A 536 -35.61 9.61 34.39
C GLU A 536 -36.82 10.51 34.15
N HIS A 537 -37.23 11.24 35.19
CA HIS A 537 -38.36 12.14 35.13
C HIS A 537 -38.20 13.11 33.96
N GLU A 538 -39.31 13.52 33.34
CA GLU A 538 -39.35 14.40 32.17
C GLU A 538 -38.41 15.62 32.32
N GLU A 539 -38.37 16.21 33.51
CA GLU A 539 -37.50 17.32 33.87
C GLU A 539 -36.00 17.04 33.68
N VAL A 540 -35.52 15.83 34.03
CA VAL A 540 -34.10 15.45 33.90
C VAL A 540 -33.73 15.34 32.44
N VAL A 541 -34.51 14.61 31.66
CA VAL A 541 -34.29 14.45 30.21
C VAL A 541 -34.37 15.82 29.53
N MET A 542 -35.39 16.62 29.82
CA MET A 542 -35.55 17.96 29.26
C MET A 542 -34.40 18.90 29.65
N SER A 543 -33.90 18.82 30.89
CA SER A 543 -32.75 19.62 31.35
C SER A 543 -31.48 19.30 30.55
N PHE A 544 -31.18 18.03 30.33
CA PHE A 544 -30.00 17.60 29.58
C PHE A 544 -30.15 17.91 28.08
N MET A 545 -31.33 17.66 27.51
CA MET A 545 -31.61 17.97 26.11
C MET A 545 -31.56 19.48 25.82
N ARG A 546 -31.77 20.35 26.83
CA ARG A 546 -31.60 21.81 26.72
C ARG A 546 -30.14 22.22 26.51
N GLU A 547 -29.19 21.48 27.10
CA GLU A 547 -27.74 21.74 26.96
C GLU A 547 -27.25 21.56 25.51
N THR A 548 -27.97 20.81 24.68
CA THR A 548 -27.65 20.68 23.24
C THR A 548 -27.77 21.99 22.47
N LYS A 549 -28.62 22.94 22.95
CA LYS A 549 -29.03 24.16 22.24
C LYS A 549 -29.56 23.95 20.81
N HIS A 550 -29.85 22.71 20.41
CA HIS A 550 -30.28 22.37 19.06
C HIS A 550 -31.73 22.86 18.81
N PRO A 551 -32.08 23.39 17.61
CA PRO A 551 -33.43 23.90 17.33
C PRO A 551 -34.56 22.90 17.62
N ALA A 552 -34.31 21.60 17.42
CA ALA A 552 -35.28 20.54 17.74
C ALA A 552 -35.67 20.46 19.24
N HIS A 553 -34.87 20.99 20.16
CA HIS A 553 -35.26 21.09 21.57
C HIS A 553 -36.43 22.05 21.77
N SER A 554 -36.45 23.18 21.06
CA SER A 554 -37.59 24.11 21.07
C SER A 554 -38.88 23.43 20.59
N PHE A 555 -38.75 22.52 19.61
CA PHE A 555 -39.86 21.70 19.14
C PHE A 555 -40.33 20.67 20.19
N LEU A 556 -39.41 19.96 20.84
CA LEU A 556 -39.73 19.01 21.91
C LEU A 556 -40.45 19.69 23.09
N CYS A 557 -39.99 20.88 23.50
CA CYS A 557 -40.65 21.69 24.53
C CYS A 557 -42.04 22.17 24.09
N GLY A 558 -42.19 22.62 22.83
CA GLY A 558 -43.48 22.98 22.26
C GLY A 558 -44.47 21.81 22.15
N LEU A 559 -43.97 20.60 21.95
CA LEU A 559 -44.73 19.35 21.92
C LEU A 559 -45.21 18.93 23.33
N MET A 560 -44.38 19.13 24.37
CA MET A 560 -44.71 18.75 25.75
C MET A 560 -45.55 19.78 26.51
N GLY A 561 -45.51 21.06 26.15
CA GLY A 561 -46.30 22.13 26.79
C GLY A 561 -47.82 21.92 26.81
N SER A 562 -48.50 22.60 27.74
CA SER A 562 -49.90 22.39 28.12
C SER A 562 -50.87 23.48 27.62
N SER A 563 -50.48 24.31 26.66
CA SER A 563 -51.31 25.43 26.19
C SER A 563 -50.96 25.82 24.75
N LYS A 564 -51.94 26.44 24.08
CA LYS A 564 -51.95 26.88 22.67
C LYS A 564 -50.55 27.25 22.15
N HIS A 565 -50.08 26.51 21.15
CA HIS A 565 -48.79 26.77 20.49
C HIS A 565 -48.74 28.22 19.96
N ARG A 566 -47.52 28.75 19.76
CA ARG A 566 -47.31 30.13 19.30
C ARG A 566 -48.27 30.47 18.15
N ASN A 567 -49.03 31.56 18.31
CA ASN A 567 -50.06 32.06 17.41
C ASN A 567 -51.43 31.31 17.41
N GLY A 568 -51.70 30.47 18.41
CA GLY A 568 -53.00 29.78 18.54
C GLY A 568 -53.22 28.62 17.55
N GLN A 569 -52.14 28.12 16.95
CA GLN A 569 -52.18 27.03 15.99
C GLN A 569 -52.49 25.69 16.67
N SER A 570 -53.13 24.77 15.93
CA SER A 570 -53.37 23.41 16.43
C SER A 570 -52.05 22.64 16.56
N LEU A 571 -52.00 21.65 17.46
CA LEU A 571 -50.85 20.74 17.58
C LEU A 571 -50.51 20.08 16.24
N ALA A 572 -51.52 19.78 15.41
CA ALA A 572 -51.31 19.16 14.12
C ALA A 572 -50.58 20.08 13.13
N ASP A 573 -50.86 21.39 13.17
CA ASP A 573 -50.24 22.36 12.26
C ASP A 573 -48.84 22.78 12.74
N TYR A 574 -48.62 22.84 14.06
CA TYR A 574 -47.30 23.02 14.66
C TYR A 574 -46.32 21.92 14.22
N ILE A 575 -46.75 20.65 14.22
CA ILE A 575 -45.94 19.52 13.75
C ILE A 575 -45.69 19.61 12.24
N LYS A 576 -46.68 20.04 11.43
CA LYS A 576 -46.49 20.20 9.98
C LYS A 576 -45.47 21.28 9.64
N SER A 577 -45.50 22.44 10.31
CA SER A 577 -44.52 23.53 10.07
C SER A 577 -43.09 23.00 10.29
N PHE A 578 -42.85 22.38 11.44
CA PHE A 578 -41.53 21.85 11.78
C PHE A 578 -41.02 20.79 10.79
N TYR A 579 -41.86 19.86 10.34
CA TYR A 579 -41.45 18.88 9.33
C TYR A 579 -41.28 19.47 7.92
N SER A 580 -41.97 20.58 7.61
CA SER A 580 -41.78 21.33 6.36
C SER A 580 -40.49 22.13 6.36
N GLU A 581 -40.09 22.70 7.50
CA GLU A 581 -38.80 23.37 7.70
C GLU A 581 -37.66 22.35 7.58
N LEU A 582 -37.74 21.23 8.29
CA LEU A 582 -36.76 20.14 8.20
C LEU A 582 -36.65 19.49 6.82
N GLU A 583 -37.68 19.57 5.96
CA GLU A 583 -37.64 18.98 4.62
C GLU A 583 -36.63 19.66 3.69
N ALA A 584 -36.37 20.95 3.88
CA ALA A 584 -35.38 21.71 3.12
C ALA A 584 -33.93 21.38 3.54
N GLU A 585 -33.72 21.01 4.80
CA GLU A 585 -32.39 20.90 5.41
C GLU A 585 -31.91 19.44 5.62
N VAL A 586 -32.84 18.48 5.79
CA VAL A 586 -32.52 17.15 6.33
C VAL A 586 -33.06 16.00 5.47
N ASP A 587 -32.20 14.99 5.27
CA ASP A 587 -32.53 13.79 4.52
C ASP A 587 -33.67 12.96 5.14
N PHE A 588 -34.37 12.20 4.30
CA PHE A 588 -35.54 11.42 4.70
C PHE A 588 -35.24 10.38 5.80
N LYS A 589 -34.03 9.80 5.85
CA LYS A 589 -33.69 8.80 6.88
C LYS A 589 -33.53 9.46 8.24
N THR A 590 -32.85 10.60 8.33
CA THR A 590 -32.69 11.32 9.60
C THR A 590 -34.01 11.93 10.08
N ARG A 591 -34.84 12.49 9.18
CA ARG A 591 -36.21 12.92 9.53
C ARG A 591 -37.04 11.76 10.10
N ARG A 592 -36.97 10.58 9.48
CA ARG A 592 -37.66 9.37 9.95
C ARG A 592 -37.11 8.83 11.28
N TYR A 593 -35.80 8.94 11.51
CA TYR A 593 -35.17 8.57 12.77
C TYR A 593 -35.69 9.46 13.92
N LEU A 594 -35.72 10.79 13.72
CA LEU A 594 -36.34 11.73 14.64
C LEU A 594 -37.80 11.36 14.94
N THR A 595 -38.60 11.07 13.91
CA THR A 595 -39.99 10.62 14.07
C THR A 595 -40.13 9.39 14.97
N ASN A 596 -39.27 8.39 14.78
CA ASN A 596 -39.23 7.18 15.60
C ASN A 596 -38.88 7.49 17.06
N VAL A 597 -37.86 8.32 17.30
CA VAL A 597 -37.43 8.68 18.66
C VAL A 597 -38.49 9.50 19.38
N LEU A 598 -39.10 10.51 18.73
CA LEU A 598 -40.17 11.34 19.30
C LEU A 598 -41.45 10.55 19.62
N LEU A 599 -41.88 9.64 18.74
CA LEU A 599 -43.02 8.75 19.03
C LEU A 599 -42.73 7.79 20.18
N ASN A 600 -41.49 7.33 20.31
CA ASN A 600 -41.09 6.51 21.45
C ASN A 600 -41.10 7.32 22.75
N TYR A 601 -40.57 8.55 22.71
CA TYR A 601 -40.58 9.51 23.81
C TYR A 601 -41.99 9.78 24.33
N LEU A 602 -42.93 10.16 23.46
CA LEU A 602 -44.31 10.46 23.87
C LEU A 602 -45.02 9.25 24.50
N VAL A 603 -44.70 8.03 24.07
CA VAL A 603 -45.29 6.81 24.64
C VAL A 603 -44.67 6.47 26.00
N VAL A 604 -43.35 6.59 26.15
CA VAL A 604 -42.66 6.37 27.44
C VAL A 604 -43.08 7.41 28.48
N MET A 605 -43.26 8.68 28.08
CA MET A 605 -43.76 9.76 28.95
C MET A 605 -45.29 9.73 29.15
N GLY A 606 -46.00 8.69 28.72
CA GLY A 606 -47.44 8.53 28.93
C GLY A 606 -48.36 9.50 28.15
N GLN A 607 -47.81 10.31 27.24
CA GLN A 607 -48.52 11.34 26.48
C GLN A 607 -49.29 10.76 25.27
N GLU A 608 -50.13 9.74 25.50
CA GLU A 608 -50.77 8.97 24.42
C GLU A 608 -51.68 9.84 23.53
N ARG A 609 -52.44 10.78 24.12
CA ARG A 609 -53.28 11.74 23.37
C ARG A 609 -52.44 12.54 22.35
N LYS A 610 -51.25 13.02 22.76
CA LYS A 610 -50.32 13.75 21.89
C LYS A 610 -49.68 12.83 20.84
N ALA A 611 -49.28 11.62 21.23
CA ALA A 611 -48.70 10.63 20.32
C ALA A 611 -49.66 10.24 19.17
N ARG A 612 -50.96 10.05 19.48
CA ARG A 612 -52.01 9.80 18.48
C ARG A 612 -52.18 10.97 17.49
N SER A 613 -52.11 12.21 17.97
CA SER A 613 -52.15 13.42 17.12
C SER A 613 -50.89 13.54 16.25
N PHE A 614 -49.71 13.29 16.82
CA PHE A 614 -48.44 13.27 16.09
C PHE A 614 -48.44 12.22 14.98
N TRP A 615 -48.89 10.99 15.28
CA TRP A 615 -49.05 9.93 14.29
C TRP A 615 -49.96 10.31 13.12
N LYS A 616 -51.09 11.01 13.38
CA LYS A 616 -52.00 11.47 12.32
C LYS A 616 -51.30 12.41 11.33
N VAL A 617 -50.47 13.34 11.80
CA VAL A 617 -49.66 14.24 10.95
C VAL A 617 -48.59 13.46 10.20
N VAL A 618 -47.79 12.68 10.92
CA VAL A 618 -46.68 11.87 10.38
C VAL A 618 -47.14 10.90 9.27
N TYR A 619 -48.37 10.39 9.38
CA TYR A 619 -49.02 9.59 8.33
C TYR A 619 -49.40 10.40 7.08
N GLN A 620 -49.86 11.66 7.25
CA GLN A 620 -50.20 12.56 6.14
C GLN A 620 -48.96 12.99 5.36
N ILE A 621 -47.85 13.29 6.04
CA ILE A 621 -46.55 13.63 5.42
C ILE A 621 -45.74 12.39 4.98
N HIS A 622 -46.36 11.22 4.95
CA HIS A 622 -45.79 9.97 4.40
C HIS A 622 -44.43 9.51 4.96
N MET A 623 -44.07 9.82 6.21
CA MET A 623 -42.80 9.35 6.83
C MET A 623 -42.66 7.80 6.89
N TYR A 624 -43.77 7.08 6.87
CA TYR A 624 -43.81 5.62 6.80
C TYR A 624 -44.51 5.16 5.51
N PRO A 625 -43.87 5.25 4.34
CA PRO A 625 -44.46 4.82 3.08
C PRO A 625 -44.74 3.32 3.12
N ASN A 626 -45.90 2.91 2.63
CA ASN A 626 -46.37 1.51 2.67
C ASN A 626 -46.49 0.92 4.09
N SER A 627 -46.64 1.74 5.13
CA SER A 627 -47.02 1.29 6.48
C SER A 627 -48.37 0.60 6.47
N ILE A 628 -49.41 1.25 5.93
CA ILE A 628 -50.72 0.64 5.70
C ILE A 628 -50.82 0.24 4.23
N VAL A 629 -50.81 -1.07 3.94
CA VAL A 629 -51.02 -1.62 2.60
C VAL A 629 -52.37 -2.31 2.56
N LEU A 630 -53.23 -1.89 1.63
CA LEU A 630 -54.56 -2.43 1.42
C LEU A 630 -54.52 -3.25 0.14
N GLN A 631 -54.37 -4.57 0.25
CA GLN A 631 -54.33 -5.48 -0.88
C GLN A 631 -55.76 -5.84 -1.29
N GLY A 632 -56.40 -4.87 -1.95
CA GLY A 632 -57.78 -4.94 -2.40
C GLY A 632 -58.76 -5.22 -1.26
N ASP A 633 -59.81 -5.95 -1.58
CA ASP A 633 -60.91 -6.28 -0.68
C ASP A 633 -60.60 -7.48 0.25
N LEU A 634 -59.52 -8.22 -0.01
CA LEU A 634 -59.26 -9.49 0.67
C LEU A 634 -58.39 -9.33 1.92
N THR A 635 -57.33 -8.52 1.87
CA THR A 635 -56.34 -8.44 2.95
C THR A 635 -55.88 -7.02 3.27
N TRP A 636 -55.93 -6.65 4.56
CA TRP A 636 -55.39 -5.40 5.08
C TRP A 636 -54.10 -5.67 5.85
N CYS A 637 -53.01 -5.01 5.49
CA CYS A 637 -51.68 -5.24 6.05
C CYS A 637 -51.15 -3.96 6.71
N LEU A 638 -50.67 -4.07 7.94
CA LEU A 638 -49.89 -3.03 8.63
C LEU A 638 -48.43 -3.51 8.75
N LYS A 639 -47.49 -2.70 8.29
CA LYS A 639 -46.05 -2.99 8.31
C LYS A 639 -45.37 -2.10 9.36
N VAL A 640 -44.94 -2.70 10.47
CA VAL A 640 -44.27 -1.96 11.57
C VAL A 640 -42.77 -2.25 11.70
N ARG A 641 -42.21 -3.14 10.87
CA ARG A 641 -40.77 -3.55 10.85
C ARG A 641 -39.72 -2.43 10.91
N SER A 642 -40.08 -1.19 10.59
CA SER A 642 -39.14 -0.05 10.57
C SER A 642 -39.69 1.17 11.33
N MET A 643 -40.35 0.87 12.45
CA MET A 643 -40.88 1.79 13.44
C MET A 643 -40.24 1.48 14.79
N SER A 644 -40.04 2.48 15.64
CA SER A 644 -39.73 2.26 17.07
C SER A 644 -40.91 1.60 17.79
N ILE A 645 -40.69 1.12 19.02
CA ILE A 645 -41.74 0.49 19.84
C ILE A 645 -42.95 1.41 20.00
N GLY A 646 -42.77 2.66 20.46
CA GLY A 646 -43.86 3.63 20.59
C GLY A 646 -44.55 3.97 19.26
N ALA A 647 -43.78 4.12 18.17
CA ALA A 647 -44.34 4.36 16.84
C ALA A 647 -45.18 3.17 16.34
N ALA A 648 -44.74 1.93 16.60
CA ALA A 648 -45.47 0.72 16.24
C ALA A 648 -46.76 0.57 17.06
N LEU A 649 -46.72 0.80 18.38
CA LEU A 649 -47.89 0.73 19.26
C LEU A 649 -48.99 1.72 18.84
N ILE A 650 -48.65 3.00 18.74
CA ILE A 650 -49.58 4.05 18.31
C ILE A 650 -50.03 3.81 16.86
N GLY A 651 -49.12 3.36 15.99
CA GLY A 651 -49.42 3.03 14.61
C GLY A 651 -50.42 1.89 14.46
N VAL A 652 -50.34 0.85 15.29
CA VAL A 652 -51.34 -0.22 15.37
C VAL A 652 -52.67 0.37 15.87
N LEU A 653 -52.69 1.07 17.01
CA LEU A 653 -53.92 1.63 17.61
C LEU A 653 -54.69 2.54 16.64
N CYS A 654 -54.03 3.55 16.06
CA CYS A 654 -54.67 4.47 15.11
C CYS A 654 -55.06 3.80 13.77
N THR A 655 -54.36 2.74 13.34
CA THR A 655 -54.74 1.98 12.14
C THR A 655 -55.97 1.12 12.39
N LEU A 656 -56.03 0.47 13.55
CA LEU A 656 -57.18 -0.31 14.02
C LEU A 656 -58.45 0.56 14.15
N GLU A 657 -58.31 1.80 14.62
CA GLU A 657 -59.40 2.79 14.62
C GLU A 657 -59.88 3.13 13.20
N LYS A 658 -58.97 3.45 12.27
CA LYS A 658 -59.30 3.69 10.85
C LYS A 658 -59.99 2.49 10.19
N PHE A 659 -59.56 1.27 10.51
CA PHE A 659 -60.19 0.03 10.03
C PHE A 659 -61.62 -0.09 10.53
N ARG A 660 -61.87 0.17 11.81
CA ARG A 660 -63.21 0.22 12.40
C ARG A 660 -64.11 1.26 11.73
N GLU A 661 -63.61 2.49 11.50
CA GLU A 661 -64.38 3.53 10.79
C GLU A 661 -64.84 3.06 9.41
N ARG A 662 -63.95 2.43 8.64
CA ARG A 662 -64.27 1.91 7.30
C ARG A 662 -65.28 0.77 7.35
N ILE A 663 -65.15 -0.16 8.29
CA ILE A 663 -66.10 -1.24 8.51
C ILE A 663 -67.50 -0.69 8.81
N LEU A 664 -67.59 0.31 9.70
CA LEU A 664 -68.86 0.92 10.09
C LEU A 664 -69.49 1.77 8.97
N LYS A 665 -68.69 2.60 8.28
CA LYS A 665 -69.16 3.50 7.21
C LYS A 665 -69.48 2.78 5.90
N ARG A 666 -68.75 1.72 5.54
CA ARG A 666 -68.89 1.02 4.24
C ARG A 666 -69.53 -0.37 4.34
N ARG A 667 -69.92 -0.84 5.54
CA ARG A 667 -70.37 -2.23 5.82
C ARG A 667 -69.42 -3.32 5.33
N PHE A 668 -68.16 -2.97 5.12
CA PHE A 668 -67.18 -3.80 4.43
C PHE A 668 -66.26 -4.50 5.44
N VAL A 669 -66.00 -5.79 5.28
CA VAL A 669 -65.18 -6.58 6.20
C VAL A 669 -64.09 -7.33 5.42
N PRO A 670 -62.79 -7.05 5.62
CA PRO A 670 -61.72 -7.76 4.93
C PRO A 670 -61.68 -9.23 5.37
N GLN A 671 -61.22 -10.15 4.52
CA GLN A 671 -61.11 -11.56 4.94
C GLN A 671 -60.04 -11.75 6.00
N ARG A 672 -58.88 -11.09 5.86
CA ARG A 672 -57.77 -11.15 6.83
C ARG A 672 -57.14 -9.78 7.10
N ILE A 673 -56.64 -9.61 8.31
CA ILE A 673 -55.82 -8.47 8.74
C ILE A 673 -54.47 -9.03 9.22
N LYS A 674 -53.36 -8.53 8.66
CA LYS A 674 -51.98 -8.93 8.99
C LYS A 674 -51.20 -7.76 9.58
N ILE A 675 -50.44 -7.97 10.65
CA ILE A 675 -49.48 -7.00 11.20
C ILE A 675 -48.09 -7.64 11.06
N LEU A 676 -47.21 -7.03 10.27
CA LEU A 676 -45.84 -7.48 10.02
C LEU A 676 -44.87 -6.79 10.98
N THR A 677 -44.32 -7.53 11.94
CA THR A 677 -43.39 -6.99 12.95
C THR A 677 -41.94 -7.06 12.51
N GLY A 678 -41.54 -8.06 11.71
CA GLY A 678 -40.16 -8.23 11.25
C GLY A 678 -39.60 -9.61 11.59
N SER A 679 -38.43 -9.90 11.01
CA SER A 679 -37.81 -11.23 11.10
C SER A 679 -37.28 -11.54 12.49
N LYS A 680 -37.19 -12.83 12.84
CA LYS A 680 -36.70 -13.32 14.13
C LYS A 680 -35.21 -13.01 14.40
N ALA A 681 -34.44 -12.67 13.35
CA ALA A 681 -33.02 -12.32 13.47
C ALA A 681 -32.78 -10.85 13.89
N ASP A 682 -33.83 -10.05 14.04
CA ASP A 682 -33.79 -8.61 14.25
C ASP A 682 -34.27 -8.29 15.68
N SER A 683 -33.37 -7.82 16.55
CA SER A 683 -33.64 -7.58 17.98
C SER A 683 -34.79 -6.60 18.20
N ASP A 684 -34.85 -5.56 17.37
CA ASP A 684 -35.81 -4.49 17.50
C ASP A 684 -37.20 -4.99 17.06
N ALA A 685 -37.25 -5.88 16.07
CA ALA A 685 -38.49 -6.56 15.67
C ALA A 685 -39.03 -7.51 16.75
N ILE A 686 -38.16 -8.15 17.55
CA ILE A 686 -38.58 -8.95 18.72
C ILE A 686 -39.17 -8.05 19.79
N ALA A 687 -38.52 -6.93 20.14
CA ALA A 687 -39.02 -6.00 21.14
C ALA A 687 -40.36 -5.36 20.72
N VAL A 688 -40.49 -4.94 19.46
CA VAL A 688 -41.75 -4.46 18.87
C VAL A 688 -42.84 -5.53 18.91
N ARG A 689 -42.53 -6.80 18.59
CA ARG A 689 -43.48 -7.92 18.70
C ARG A 689 -43.97 -8.09 20.14
N GLN A 690 -43.06 -8.16 21.11
CA GLN A 690 -43.39 -8.35 22.53
C GLN A 690 -44.25 -7.19 23.06
N ALA A 691 -43.94 -5.95 22.70
CA ALA A 691 -44.73 -4.78 23.07
C ALA A 691 -46.15 -4.82 22.48
N ILE A 692 -46.30 -5.20 21.20
CA ILE A 692 -47.61 -5.36 20.55
C ILE A 692 -48.42 -6.49 21.20
N GLU A 693 -47.78 -7.61 21.54
CA GLU A 693 -48.41 -8.72 22.25
C GLU A 693 -48.88 -8.32 23.65
N ALA A 694 -48.05 -7.60 24.40
CA ALA A 694 -48.37 -7.03 25.70
C ALA A 694 -49.52 -6.00 25.64
N MET A 695 -49.59 -5.18 24.58
CA MET A 695 -50.71 -4.26 24.34
C MET A 695 -52.01 -5.01 23.98
N MET A 696 -51.91 -6.13 23.26
CA MET A 696 -53.07 -6.91 22.81
C MET A 696 -53.66 -7.83 23.88
N LYS A 697 -52.85 -8.31 24.82
CA LYS A 697 -53.25 -9.28 25.85
C LYS A 697 -54.35 -8.78 26.81
N PRO A 698 -54.32 -7.53 27.34
CA PRO A 698 -55.41 -6.97 28.15
C PRO A 698 -56.70 -6.69 27.36
N LEU A 699 -56.67 -6.79 26.03
CA LEU A 699 -57.81 -6.49 25.17
C LEU A 699 -58.58 -7.73 24.73
N ASP A 700 -58.18 -8.95 25.13
CA ASP A 700 -58.70 -10.23 24.61
C ASP A 700 -58.64 -10.33 23.07
N SER A 701 -57.49 -9.93 22.51
CA SER A 701 -57.28 -9.79 21.06
C SER A 701 -57.41 -11.12 20.29
N PRO A 702 -58.16 -11.17 19.18
CA PRO A 702 -58.29 -12.33 18.29
C PRO A 702 -57.11 -12.47 17.31
N PHE A 703 -56.05 -11.66 17.47
CA PHE A 703 -54.85 -11.75 16.65
C PHE A 703 -53.95 -12.89 17.13
N ILE A 704 -53.75 -13.88 16.25
CA ILE A 704 -52.88 -15.03 16.49
C ILE A 704 -51.51 -14.71 15.87
N PHE A 705 -50.44 -14.86 16.64
CA PHE A 705 -49.09 -14.78 16.11
C PHE A 705 -48.75 -16.03 15.27
N GLN A 706 -48.19 -15.84 14.08
CA GLN A 706 -47.64 -16.90 13.23
C GLN A 706 -46.13 -16.72 13.04
N ASP A 707 -45.42 -17.82 13.28
CA ASP A 707 -43.97 -17.89 13.43
C ASP A 707 -43.23 -18.08 12.09
N GLU A 708 -43.72 -17.40 11.03
CA GLU A 708 -43.12 -17.29 9.69
C GLU A 708 -41.83 -16.44 9.70
N ASP A 709 -40.98 -16.56 8.68
CA ASP A 709 -39.66 -15.88 8.55
C ASP A 709 -39.68 -14.35 8.76
N LEU A 710 -40.83 -13.71 8.50
CA LEU A 710 -41.04 -12.27 8.58
C LEU A 710 -41.78 -11.79 9.84
N GLY A 711 -42.20 -12.71 10.73
CA GLY A 711 -42.89 -12.44 12.00
C GLY A 711 -44.21 -11.67 11.88
N SER A 712 -45.34 -12.30 12.17
CA SER A 712 -46.63 -11.62 11.96
C SER A 712 -47.80 -12.06 12.82
N PHE A 713 -48.64 -11.10 13.20
CA PHE A 713 -49.96 -11.34 13.78
C PHE A 713 -51.03 -11.35 12.70
N TRP A 714 -51.97 -12.29 12.79
CA TRP A 714 -53.11 -12.41 11.86
C TRP A 714 -54.44 -12.49 12.61
N CYS A 715 -55.46 -11.83 12.05
CA CYS A 715 -56.86 -12.02 12.46
C CYS A 715 -57.75 -12.21 11.22
N ARG A 716 -58.76 -13.08 11.30
CA ARG A 716 -59.85 -13.12 10.29
C ARG A 716 -60.83 -11.98 10.55
N GLY A 717 -61.32 -11.30 9.52
CA GLY A 717 -62.18 -10.12 9.71
C GLY A 717 -63.50 -10.43 10.43
N SER A 718 -64.03 -11.65 10.32
CA SER A 718 -65.23 -12.08 11.05
C SER A 718 -65.04 -12.12 12.57
N PHE A 719 -63.87 -12.55 13.06
CA PHE A 719 -63.52 -12.48 14.48
C PHE A 719 -63.19 -11.06 14.92
N PHE A 720 -62.47 -10.30 14.08
CA PHE A 720 -62.18 -8.88 14.30
C PHE A 720 -63.46 -8.07 14.54
N VAL A 721 -64.48 -8.22 13.69
CA VAL A 721 -65.76 -7.49 13.83
C VAL A 721 -66.54 -7.89 15.08
N LYS A 722 -66.43 -9.15 15.55
CA LYS A 722 -67.03 -9.58 16.82
C LYS A 722 -66.31 -8.95 18.02
N TRP A 723 -64.99 -9.04 18.04
CA TRP A 723 -64.12 -8.44 19.07
C TRP A 723 -64.36 -6.93 19.23
N PHE A 724 -64.29 -6.17 18.13
CA PHE A 724 -64.54 -4.72 18.13
C PHE A 724 -65.94 -4.29 18.57
N ARG A 725 -66.91 -5.20 18.64
CA ARG A 725 -68.25 -4.88 19.14
C ARG A 725 -68.33 -4.89 20.67
N GLN A 726 -67.38 -5.49 21.38
CA GLN A 726 -67.32 -5.53 22.85
C GLN A 726 -67.13 -4.12 23.44
N SER A 727 -67.73 -3.87 24.61
CA SER A 727 -67.77 -2.55 25.25
C SER A 727 -66.40 -2.08 25.78
N HIS A 728 -65.61 -2.95 26.38
CA HIS A 728 -64.26 -2.62 26.89
C HIS A 728 -63.30 -2.22 25.76
N VAL A 729 -63.25 -3.00 24.67
CA VAL A 729 -62.46 -2.67 23.45
C VAL A 729 -62.87 -1.32 22.87
N ARG A 730 -64.19 -1.01 22.88
CA ARG A 730 -64.68 0.30 22.44
C ARG A 730 -64.21 1.44 23.33
N GLY A 731 -64.07 1.27 24.64
CA GLY A 731 -63.60 2.32 25.55
C GLY A 731 -62.14 2.70 25.29
N ILE A 732 -61.25 1.71 25.26
CA ILE A 732 -59.81 1.91 25.09
C ILE A 732 -59.48 2.49 23.69
N LEU A 733 -60.21 2.04 22.66
CA LEU A 733 -60.12 2.60 21.30
C LEU A 733 -60.96 3.87 21.10
N ARG A 734 -61.79 4.32 22.08
CA ARG A 734 -62.52 5.61 22.07
C ARG A 734 -62.05 6.55 23.19
N GLN A 735 -60.76 6.60 23.49
CA GLN A 735 -60.20 7.89 23.88
C GLN A 735 -60.24 8.82 22.66
N GLN A 736 -61.44 9.32 22.35
CA GLN A 736 -61.64 10.46 21.47
C GLN A 736 -61.07 11.68 22.19
N LEU A 737 -60.47 12.61 21.46
CA LEU A 737 -60.44 13.98 21.95
C LEU A 737 -61.90 14.43 22.10
N PRO A 738 -62.28 15.13 23.17
CA PRO A 738 -63.51 15.91 23.14
C PRO A 738 -63.41 16.95 22.00
N PRO A 739 -64.54 17.46 21.47
CA PRO A 739 -64.53 18.74 20.77
C PRO A 739 -63.97 19.82 21.72
N GLU A 740 -63.50 20.94 21.17
CA GLU A 740 -62.71 21.97 21.86
C GLU A 740 -63.50 22.74 22.96
N GLU A 741 -63.85 22.09 24.08
CA GLU A 741 -64.47 22.68 25.26
C GLU A 741 -64.41 21.66 26.44
N GLU A 742 -63.27 21.58 27.13
CA GLU A 742 -63.09 21.20 28.56
C GLU A 742 -61.60 20.89 28.88
N GLU A 743 -60.74 21.92 28.92
CA GLU A 743 -59.39 21.83 29.52
C GLU A 743 -59.36 22.31 31.00
N ALA A 744 -60.53 22.61 31.58
CA ALA A 744 -60.65 23.20 32.92
C ALA A 744 -60.81 22.19 34.08
N ALA A 745 -60.92 20.88 33.79
CA ALA A 745 -61.42 19.89 34.76
C ALA A 745 -60.64 18.56 34.81
N GLU A 746 -59.31 18.58 34.67
CA GLU A 746 -58.47 17.37 34.91
C GLU A 746 -57.19 17.68 35.72
N ALA A 747 -57.29 18.61 36.68
CA ALA A 747 -56.25 18.93 37.66
C ALA A 747 -56.41 18.17 39.00
N SER A 748 -56.84 16.90 38.96
CA SER A 748 -56.86 16.00 40.12
C SER A 748 -57.32 14.56 39.77
N THR A 749 -56.47 13.75 39.13
CA THR A 749 -56.56 12.27 39.21
C THR A 749 -55.30 11.60 38.66
N THR A 750 -54.27 11.47 39.50
CA THR A 750 -53.09 10.63 39.21
C THR A 750 -53.48 9.15 39.33
N THR A 751 -54.30 8.66 38.40
CA THR A 751 -54.76 7.27 38.38
C THR A 751 -53.67 6.39 37.78
N ALA A 752 -53.10 5.49 38.58
CA ALA A 752 -51.92 4.71 38.23
C ALA A 752 -52.06 3.96 36.90
N GLY A 753 -51.19 4.31 35.93
CA GLY A 753 -51.10 3.66 34.62
C GLY A 753 -50.54 2.24 34.71
N LYS A 754 -51.36 1.26 35.09
CA LYS A 754 -51.03 -0.17 34.96
C LYS A 754 -51.06 -0.61 33.50
N LEU A 755 -49.94 -0.44 32.79
CA LEU A 755 -49.66 -1.11 31.51
C LEU A 755 -48.20 -1.59 31.43
N LEU A 756 -47.98 -2.80 31.95
CA LEU A 756 -46.98 -3.79 31.52
C LEU A 756 -45.58 -3.29 31.11
N LEU A 757 -44.72 -3.06 32.10
CA LEU A 757 -43.34 -3.53 32.06
C LEU A 757 -43.12 -4.46 33.25
N VAL A 758 -43.15 -5.77 33.01
CA VAL A 758 -42.76 -6.76 34.02
C VAL A 758 -41.25 -6.91 33.95
N GLY A 759 -40.55 -6.38 34.95
CA GLY A 759 -39.15 -6.69 35.18
C GLY A 759 -38.98 -8.16 35.56
N SER A 760 -37.91 -8.77 35.10
CA SER A 760 -37.45 -10.07 35.60
C SER A 760 -36.58 -9.84 36.82
N ASP A 761 -37.10 -10.15 38.01
CA ASP A 761 -36.31 -10.26 39.23
C ASP A 761 -35.68 -11.65 39.32
N ASP A 762 -34.38 -11.71 39.59
CA ASP A 762 -33.81 -12.69 40.51
C ASP A 762 -32.42 -12.27 41.02
N MET A 763 -32.15 -12.58 42.29
CA MET A 763 -30.87 -12.50 43.04
C MET A 763 -30.42 -11.15 43.66
N PRO A 764 -29.68 -11.18 44.80
CA PRO A 764 -29.99 -10.30 45.92
C PRO A 764 -29.01 -9.15 46.20
N LEU A 765 -29.51 -8.17 46.97
CA LEU A 765 -28.78 -7.04 47.54
C LEU A 765 -27.78 -7.45 48.64
N PRO A 766 -26.58 -6.84 48.71
CA PRO A 766 -25.87 -6.58 49.96
C PRO A 766 -26.31 -5.23 50.57
N ALA A 767 -26.27 -5.13 51.89
CA ALA A 767 -26.78 -3.97 52.64
C ALA A 767 -25.86 -2.73 52.59
N SER A 768 -26.46 -1.54 52.63
CA SER A 768 -25.82 -0.25 52.89
C SER A 768 -26.02 0.17 54.36
N PRO A 769 -24.99 0.67 55.07
CA PRO A 769 -25.17 1.36 56.34
C PRO A 769 -25.44 2.86 56.16
N ASP A 770 -26.05 3.43 57.20
CA ASP A 770 -26.71 4.73 57.28
C ASP A 770 -25.87 5.99 57.00
N LEU A 771 -26.57 7.05 56.56
CA LEU A 771 -26.14 8.45 56.59
C LEU A 771 -27.06 9.27 57.53
N PRO A 772 -26.53 10.16 58.37
CA PRO A 772 -27.32 11.23 59.00
C PRO A 772 -27.09 12.61 58.37
N PHE A 773 -28.15 13.41 58.27
CA PHE A 773 -28.16 14.84 57.94
C PHE A 773 -27.55 15.71 59.08
N PRO A 774 -27.13 16.96 58.80
CA PRO A 774 -28.02 18.15 58.90
C PRO A 774 -27.91 19.06 57.64
N VAL A 775 -28.96 19.76 57.17
CA VAL A 775 -29.69 20.93 57.73
C VAL A 775 -28.81 22.17 57.95
N GLY A 776 -29.15 23.27 57.27
CA GLY A 776 -28.57 24.61 57.43
C GLY A 776 -29.15 25.60 56.42
N ASP A 777 -29.98 26.53 56.90
CA ASP A 777 -30.56 27.64 56.13
C ASP A 777 -29.56 28.79 55.91
N GLU A 778 -29.77 29.64 54.90
CA GLU A 778 -30.10 31.09 55.07
C GLU A 778 -30.12 31.87 53.72
N ASP A 779 -30.79 33.02 53.75
CA ASP A 779 -31.15 33.90 52.62
C ASP A 779 -29.98 34.70 51.99
N VAL A 780 -30.21 35.28 50.79
CA VAL A 780 -30.18 36.74 50.51
C VAL A 780 -30.30 37.04 49.00
N LEU A 781 -31.13 38.04 48.64
CA LEU A 781 -31.36 38.62 47.29
C LEU A 781 -31.01 40.15 47.30
N PRO A 782 -30.94 40.87 46.15
CA PRO A 782 -30.00 40.73 45.03
C PRO A 782 -29.10 41.99 44.84
N PRO A 783 -29.44 43.15 44.20
CA PRO A 783 -30.17 43.49 42.95
C PRO A 783 -29.35 44.28 41.88
N GLY A 784 -29.67 44.10 40.58
CA GLY A 784 -29.41 45.07 39.47
C GLY A 784 -28.12 44.85 38.66
N PHE A 785 -28.08 45.06 37.34
CA PHE A 785 -28.55 46.27 36.63
C PHE A 785 -28.83 46.06 35.11
N GLN A 786 -29.81 46.83 34.62
CA GLN A 786 -29.99 47.42 33.28
C GLN A 786 -30.15 46.58 31.98
N HIS A 787 -31.20 46.99 31.25
CA HIS A 787 -31.42 46.80 29.82
C HIS A 787 -30.29 47.39 28.94
N GLY A 788 -30.05 46.74 27.80
CA GLY A 788 -29.36 47.34 26.66
C GLY A 788 -29.93 46.79 25.35
N SER A 789 -30.74 47.58 24.64
CA SER A 789 -31.24 47.23 23.31
C SER A 789 -30.25 47.67 22.23
N ALA A 790 -29.89 46.79 21.31
CA ALA A 790 -29.27 47.17 20.05
C ALA A 790 -29.67 46.19 18.94
N ALA A 791 -30.21 46.72 17.84
CA ALA A 791 -30.44 45.98 16.62
C ALA A 791 -29.41 46.39 15.57
N THR A 792 -28.77 45.42 14.94
CA THR A 792 -28.04 45.50 13.65
C THR A 792 -27.84 44.05 13.20
N ALA A 793 -28.51 43.58 12.13
CA ALA A 793 -28.29 43.87 10.72
C ALA A 793 -27.07 43.11 10.13
N ALA A 794 -27.37 42.36 9.06
CA ALA A 794 -26.54 41.44 8.31
C ALA A 794 -25.12 41.91 7.93
N ALA A 795 -24.17 40.95 7.87
CA ALA A 795 -23.53 40.52 6.62
C ALA A 795 -22.35 39.54 6.86
N PHE A 796 -22.57 38.24 6.62
CA PHE A 796 -21.77 37.39 5.74
C PHE A 796 -22.45 36.04 5.51
#